data_AF-A0A1G0QSV4-F1
#
_entry.id   AF-A0A1G0QSV4-F1
#
_cell.length_a   1.000
_cell.length_b   1.000
_cell.length_c   1.000
_cell.angle_alpha   90.00
_cell.angle_beta   90.00
_cell.angle_gamma   90.00
#
_symmetry.space_group_name_H-M   'P 1'
#
loop_
_entity.id
_entity.type
_entity.pdbx_description
1 polymer ?
#
loop_
_entity_poly.entity_id
_entity_poly.type
_entity_poly.pdbx_seq_one_letter_code
_entity_poly.pdbx_strand_id
1 'polypeptide(L)'
;MGFSFLFLMNPYDNLAQNGNYKIEKLQNEPLFLYKADKDGTIRCELAKQEEIQQYILSQPKVFNYTIVKSLNPESVRGMKILLRATDQLLENKEALLAFRRAATRWERFIRNNITVVIDVDYGETRWGAAWPTNVLGSTNSAVYSVDGGTVSDIIGNLKTLHAGDNQLQDLYDAIPIPTPTTADANLGMLVGGIINLQALGYVQAEIDPDLQVTPFGTIPTIGFNSAFSYDFDPSDGITEGIDFDAVVVHEIGHALGFTAIAGNYPAYGPPNNYFYPWDLFRVRPDAVEEGSLTGFSTAPRVVTPGPVATEVWAFENNVTYYKATQVSFDGLKKLEVSTATLSGTGGDDQQAPHWRDDQDRLPSLGEERFIGVMDPTAGASREEVTDNDLRLLEIIGYDIQYVQEYAMIQVVADGNTIDLDKSTDTLYVGDASLNATIEYEFDVMNLDLDNALNYQSEIEINFAYPDTGAADILLETPEGTIAAGTSSTFKLIAGNSSVGASFFGILRLYTNVEDKGVIEIPFEFSVDGLVAPTVALSESDLGDFEFNSEQGTDPITKSFDISNDGTVDLEYRLVPSLSSRSNVPFNGLAKHSGSSSVLSKFLRPSLLKSADVIYQNNFETGWGGFTASGERAEDWQIVTSGAATLDGHSKPTSAYFGYPDSLKYRNDADAVITSPGFDFSSIPPEDQVVLTFNHYLKAEEGYDFASVLMSLDNGKTFEEIATSNNGIFEDTDTWESVMIELPNLSGNPDTVYFAFRFTSDTYVEEEGWYIDDIEITAVEGANTVYTIPRSGVLSGASDPEEVLVTVAGNKLSVGYYQGNILVISNDPRNPSKGIPFKVNNFLIENAQVNRLYGSTGRGVGSQGRVISIDLNTGAGTEIGSSGFEPLKSITINPADNALFAFAKTVADSTAKFVRVNASDGFGLYLFELGLDFTAIVFDTDGTLYLTTSDKKLYELDPVTGATTFVANIGINVGALAINNTGELWAGVDESSENDRIYKIDKVTGVTTRVGRTGLNKKTKALVFGPEDILYGTTGEENLFSALIQIDRTTGAGTQIGLTGFRGILGLAFKYDSTAVSVESQKPTVPDQFELSQNYPNPFNPSTTISFAIPENSNVKLSVYNLLGEEITTLLNGDLSAGYHSVDWNSLKNGKLISSGIYFYSINATGASGNKFISAKKMILLK
;
A
#
# COMPACT_ATOMS: atom_id res chain seq x y z
N MET A 1 43.39 -28.13 -10.11
CA MET A 1 43.25 -27.47 -8.79
C MET A 1 41.75 -27.40 -8.54
N GLY A 2 41.13 -27.84 -7.44
CA GLY A 2 41.66 -28.22 -6.14
C GLY A 2 41.09 -27.28 -5.07
N PHE A 3 40.32 -27.83 -4.12
CA PHE A 3 39.62 -27.18 -2.98
C PHE A 3 38.21 -26.59 -3.21
N SER A 4 37.19 -27.44 -2.98
CA SER A 4 36.21 -27.36 -1.87
C SER A 4 35.40 -26.09 -1.51
N PHE A 5 34.08 -26.19 -1.72
CA PHE A 5 32.93 -25.83 -0.84
C PHE A 5 32.50 -24.36 -0.52
N LEU A 6 31.18 -24.04 -0.56
CA LEU A 6 30.27 -23.81 0.62
C LEU A 6 29.21 -22.61 0.51
N PHE A 7 27.82 -22.68 0.63
CA PHE A 7 26.80 -21.55 0.39
C PHE A 7 25.30 -21.42 1.06
N LEU A 8 25.00 -21.18 2.39
CA LEU A 8 23.61 -21.20 3.07
C LEU A 8 22.76 -19.90 3.05
N MET A 9 21.43 -19.92 3.37
CA MET A 9 20.83 -18.99 4.37
C MET A 9 19.53 -19.50 5.09
N ASN A 10 19.08 -18.78 6.14
CA ASN A 10 18.31 -19.28 7.31
C ASN A 10 17.12 -18.38 7.75
N PRO A 11 16.02 -18.93 8.32
CA PRO A 11 14.81 -18.19 8.74
C PRO A 11 14.90 -17.43 10.10
N TYR A 12 16.03 -17.46 10.82
CA TYR A 12 16.18 -16.76 12.11
C TYR A 12 17.04 -15.49 12.03
N ASP A 13 16.63 -14.51 11.22
CA ASP A 13 17.31 -13.20 11.20
C ASP A 13 17.01 -12.35 12.46
N ASN A 14 16.00 -12.74 13.26
CA ASN A 14 15.68 -12.10 14.56
C ASN A 14 16.53 -12.61 15.75
N LEU A 15 17.46 -13.57 15.61
CA LEU A 15 18.26 -14.10 16.74
C LEU A 15 19.78 -14.16 16.52
N ALA A 16 20.29 -13.95 15.31
CA ALA A 16 21.74 -13.92 15.05
C ALA A 16 22.47 -12.70 15.68
N GLN A 17 21.75 -11.65 16.07
CA GLN A 17 22.34 -10.43 16.66
C GLN A 17 22.76 -10.59 18.14
N ASN A 18 22.29 -11.62 18.85
CA ASN A 18 22.74 -11.91 20.22
C ASN A 18 23.79 -13.03 20.19
N GLY A 19 25.08 -12.66 20.23
CA GLY A 19 26.24 -13.54 20.02
C GLY A 19 26.46 -14.66 21.05
N ASN A 20 25.52 -15.60 21.16
CA ASN A 20 25.62 -16.82 21.97
C ASN A 20 24.81 -18.03 21.43
N TYR A 21 24.14 -17.92 20.27
CA TYR A 21 23.54 -19.09 19.61
C TYR A 21 24.52 -19.73 18.62
N LYS A 22 24.69 -21.05 18.75
CA LYS A 22 25.54 -21.84 17.86
C LYS A 22 24.92 -22.01 16.49
N ILE A 23 25.79 -22.06 15.48
CA ILE A 23 25.50 -22.20 14.04
C ILE A 23 24.67 -23.47 13.70
N GLU A 24 24.70 -24.47 14.58
CA GLU A 24 24.00 -25.77 14.50
C GLU A 24 22.45 -25.71 14.36
N LYS A 25 21.83 -24.52 14.36
CA LYS A 25 20.37 -24.34 14.18
C LYS A 25 19.95 -23.59 12.91
N LEU A 26 20.90 -23.10 12.09
CA LEU A 26 20.59 -22.25 10.94
C LEU A 26 20.24 -23.01 9.64
N GLN A 27 19.91 -24.30 9.68
CA GLN A 27 20.17 -25.18 8.52
C GLN A 27 18.92 -25.58 7.70
N ASN A 28 17.70 -25.14 8.04
CA ASN A 28 16.51 -25.96 7.79
C ASN A 28 15.59 -25.56 6.60
N GLU A 29 16.00 -24.68 5.68
CA GLU A 29 15.17 -24.27 4.52
C GLU A 29 15.42 -25.12 3.27
N PRO A 30 14.37 -25.39 2.46
CA PRO A 30 14.53 -25.96 1.13
C PRO A 30 15.00 -24.88 0.14
N LEU A 31 16.30 -24.93 -0.21
CA LEU A 31 16.86 -24.21 -1.35
C LEU A 31 17.08 -25.20 -2.50
N PHE A 32 16.37 -25.00 -3.60
CA PHE A 32 16.51 -25.78 -4.84
C PHE A 32 17.58 -25.13 -5.74
N LEU A 33 18.37 -25.96 -6.43
CA LEU A 33 19.41 -25.52 -7.36
C LEU A 33 19.33 -26.31 -8.67
N TYR A 34 19.28 -25.60 -9.79
CA TYR A 34 19.49 -26.21 -11.11
C TYR A 34 21.00 -26.30 -11.39
N LYS A 35 21.48 -27.47 -11.79
CA LYS A 35 22.91 -27.71 -12.09
C LYS A 35 23.11 -28.38 -13.43
N ALA A 36 24.15 -27.93 -14.14
CA ALA A 36 24.63 -28.56 -15.36
C ALA A 36 25.75 -29.57 -15.05
N ASP A 37 25.56 -30.82 -15.46
CA ASP A 37 26.59 -31.85 -15.49
C ASP A 37 27.58 -31.65 -16.66
N LYS A 38 28.71 -32.37 -16.63
CA LYS A 38 29.80 -32.22 -17.62
C LYS A 38 29.46 -32.74 -19.02
N ASP A 39 28.40 -33.51 -19.14
CA ASP A 39 27.84 -34.04 -20.38
C ASP A 39 26.71 -33.15 -20.95
N GLY A 40 26.34 -32.09 -20.24
CA GLY A 40 25.27 -31.16 -20.62
C GLY A 40 23.91 -31.51 -20.01
N THR A 41 23.78 -32.60 -19.24
CA THR A 41 22.53 -32.92 -18.54
C THR A 41 22.25 -31.89 -17.45
N ILE A 42 20.98 -31.48 -17.31
CA ILE A 42 20.52 -30.54 -16.29
C ILE A 42 19.71 -31.30 -15.25
N ARG A 43 19.91 -30.96 -13.98
CA ARG A 43 19.15 -31.55 -12.86
C ARG A 43 18.78 -30.49 -11.84
N CYS A 44 17.55 -30.52 -11.33
CA CYS A 44 17.20 -29.84 -10.09
C CYS A 44 17.65 -30.69 -8.88
N GLU A 45 18.43 -30.12 -7.97
CA GLU A 45 18.73 -30.73 -6.68
C GLU A 45 18.63 -29.75 -5.50
N LEU A 46 18.07 -30.22 -4.37
CA LEU A 46 18.19 -29.57 -3.07
C LEU A 46 19.67 -29.32 -2.75
N ALA A 47 20.00 -28.08 -2.38
CA ALA A 47 21.34 -27.69 -2.00
C ALA A 47 21.86 -28.54 -0.82
N LYS A 48 23.09 -29.06 -0.93
CA LYS A 48 23.74 -29.84 0.16
C LYS A 48 24.14 -28.92 1.29
N GLN A 49 24.08 -29.33 2.57
CA GLN A 49 24.56 -28.55 3.76
C GLN A 49 25.91 -27.83 3.64
N GLU A 50 26.73 -28.21 2.67
CA GLU A 50 27.94 -27.48 2.32
C GLU A 50 27.62 -26.36 1.33
N GLU A 51 27.04 -26.67 0.17
CA GLU A 51 26.41 -25.73 -0.77
C GLU A 51 25.30 -24.87 -0.13
N ILE A 52 24.86 -25.22 1.08
CA ILE A 52 24.18 -24.40 2.08
C ILE A 52 25.09 -24.24 3.35
N GLN A 53 26.25 -23.53 3.27
CA GLN A 53 26.96 -22.90 4.43
C GLN A 53 27.62 -21.48 4.28
N GLN A 54 27.94 -20.88 3.10
CA GLN A 54 28.45 -19.46 2.94
C GLN A 54 27.68 -18.45 2.03
N TYR A 55 26.44 -18.64 1.58
CA TYR A 55 25.66 -17.58 0.89
C TYR A 55 25.31 -16.49 1.92
N ILE A 56 25.19 -16.91 3.19
CA ILE A 56 25.28 -16.10 4.40
C ILE A 56 26.47 -15.13 4.37
N LEU A 57 27.59 -15.55 3.76
CA LEU A 57 28.86 -14.82 3.75
C LEU A 57 29.18 -14.13 2.42
N SER A 58 28.37 -14.31 1.36
CA SER A 58 28.60 -13.67 0.05
C SER A 58 27.55 -12.60 -0.32
N GLN A 59 26.39 -12.58 0.35
CA GLN A 59 25.30 -11.68 -0.01
C GLN A 59 25.52 -10.24 0.50
N PRO A 60 25.46 -9.22 -0.38
CA PRO A 60 25.15 -7.85 0.02
C PRO A 60 23.82 -7.80 0.79
N LYS A 61 23.73 -6.94 1.79
CA LYS A 61 22.47 -6.67 2.50
C LYS A 61 21.77 -5.49 1.85
N VAL A 62 20.49 -5.68 1.50
CA VAL A 62 19.60 -4.75 0.80
C VAL A 62 19.88 -4.65 -0.70
N PHE A 63 18.84 -4.95 -1.49
CA PHE A 63 18.75 -4.68 -2.92
C PHE A 63 17.64 -3.66 -3.13
N ASN A 64 17.82 -2.81 -4.13
CA ASN A 64 16.69 -2.09 -4.71
C ASN A 64 15.87 -3.10 -5.51
N TYR A 65 14.56 -3.04 -5.32
CA TYR A 65 13.61 -3.85 -6.08
C TYR A 65 12.60 -2.94 -6.75
N THR A 66 12.43 -3.10 -8.05
CA THR A 66 11.30 -2.53 -8.78
C THR A 66 10.16 -3.53 -8.77
N ILE A 67 8.96 -3.07 -8.40
CA ILE A 67 7.75 -3.89 -8.45
C ILE A 67 7.34 -4.01 -9.91
N VAL A 68 7.45 -5.23 -10.43
CA VAL A 68 7.02 -5.59 -11.77
C VAL A 68 5.77 -6.44 -11.64
N LYS A 69 4.69 -5.97 -12.23
CA LYS A 69 3.44 -6.73 -12.28
C LYS A 69 3.51 -7.82 -13.36
N SER A 70 2.64 -8.83 -13.24
CA SER A 70 2.34 -9.78 -14.32
C SER A 70 1.87 -9.06 -15.61
N LEU A 71 1.58 -9.82 -16.67
CA LEU A 71 1.01 -9.25 -17.90
C LEU A 71 -0.48 -8.94 -17.77
N ASN A 72 -1.20 -9.56 -16.81
CA ASN A 72 -2.64 -9.30 -16.57
C ASN A 72 -2.97 -8.86 -15.13
N PRO A 73 -2.41 -7.73 -14.65
CA PRO A 73 -2.49 -7.34 -13.23
C PRO A 73 -3.84 -6.83 -12.75
N GLU A 74 -4.68 -6.40 -13.70
CA GLU A 74 -6.02 -5.88 -13.44
C GLU A 74 -7.10 -6.96 -13.63
N SER A 75 -6.70 -8.24 -13.72
CA SER A 75 -7.62 -9.38 -13.62
C SER A 75 -8.50 -9.24 -12.39
N VAL A 76 -9.82 -9.15 -12.63
CA VAL A 76 -10.84 -8.92 -11.59
C VAL A 76 -11.22 -10.22 -10.85
N ARG A 77 -10.39 -11.27 -10.97
CA ARG A 77 -10.62 -12.61 -10.40
C ARG A 77 -9.32 -13.21 -9.88
N GLY A 78 -9.34 -13.67 -8.63
CA GLY A 78 -8.36 -14.62 -8.11
C GLY A 78 -7.07 -14.04 -7.53
N MET A 79 -6.01 -14.84 -7.58
CA MET A 79 -4.70 -14.57 -7.02
C MET A 79 -3.95 -13.51 -7.83
N LYS A 80 -3.08 -12.73 -7.17
CA LYS A 80 -2.17 -11.78 -7.81
C LYS A 80 -0.72 -12.10 -7.47
N ILE A 81 0.19 -12.06 -8.44
CA ILE A 81 1.64 -12.25 -8.25
C ILE A 81 2.35 -10.93 -8.54
N LEU A 82 2.97 -10.38 -7.51
CA LEU A 82 3.83 -9.21 -7.58
C LEU A 82 5.30 -9.67 -7.56
N LEU A 83 6.01 -9.39 -8.65
CA LEU A 83 7.42 -9.70 -8.79
C LEU A 83 8.24 -8.49 -8.32
N ARG A 84 9.23 -8.71 -7.47
CA ARG A 84 10.17 -7.68 -7.03
C ARG A 84 11.50 -7.93 -7.74
N ALA A 85 11.69 -7.25 -8.88
CA ALA A 85 12.83 -7.43 -9.76
C ALA A 85 14.04 -6.61 -9.31
N THR A 86 15.22 -7.24 -9.33
CA THR A 86 16.51 -6.54 -9.19
C THR A 86 16.80 -5.67 -10.42
N ASP A 87 17.67 -4.67 -10.26
CA ASP A 87 18.15 -3.85 -11.38
C ASP A 87 18.76 -4.71 -12.52
N GLN A 88 19.46 -5.80 -12.17
CA GLN A 88 20.09 -6.72 -13.14
C GLN A 88 19.06 -7.48 -13.98
N LEU A 89 17.92 -7.86 -13.40
CA LEU A 89 16.80 -8.45 -14.15
C LEU A 89 16.08 -7.38 -15.01
N LEU A 90 15.95 -6.14 -14.53
CA LEU A 90 15.33 -5.05 -15.31
C LEU A 90 16.13 -4.70 -16.56
N GLU A 91 17.46 -4.84 -16.52
CA GLU A 91 18.35 -4.69 -17.69
C GLU A 91 18.15 -5.81 -18.73
N ASN A 92 17.65 -6.99 -18.34
CA ASN A 92 17.35 -8.09 -19.27
C ASN A 92 15.85 -8.20 -19.58
N LYS A 93 15.42 -7.54 -20.66
CA LYS A 93 14.02 -7.50 -21.10
C LYS A 93 13.41 -8.88 -21.38
N GLU A 94 14.18 -9.83 -21.91
CA GLU A 94 13.72 -11.16 -22.31
C GLU A 94 13.41 -12.03 -21.08
N ALA A 95 14.35 -12.12 -20.14
CA ALA A 95 14.16 -12.80 -18.86
C ALA A 95 13.04 -12.14 -18.04
N LEU A 96 13.00 -10.80 -18.00
CA LEU A 96 11.93 -10.06 -17.32
C LEU A 96 10.55 -10.40 -17.91
N LEU A 97 10.45 -10.47 -19.24
CA LEU A 97 9.20 -10.79 -19.92
C LEU A 97 8.76 -12.23 -19.61
N ALA A 98 9.67 -13.20 -19.61
CA ALA A 98 9.39 -14.57 -19.21
C ALA A 98 8.89 -14.69 -17.77
N PHE A 99 9.48 -13.98 -16.80
CA PHE A 99 8.95 -13.90 -15.43
C PHE A 99 7.52 -13.36 -15.39
N ARG A 100 7.20 -12.32 -16.16
CA ARG A 100 5.83 -11.76 -16.24
C ARG A 100 4.86 -12.73 -16.94
N ARG A 101 5.29 -13.43 -18.00
CA ARG A 101 4.54 -14.51 -18.67
C ARG A 101 4.22 -15.62 -17.68
N ALA A 102 5.21 -16.15 -16.98
CA ALA A 102 5.09 -17.25 -16.03
C ALA A 102 4.17 -16.92 -14.84
N ALA A 103 4.29 -15.71 -14.27
CA ALA A 103 3.36 -15.23 -13.25
C ALA A 103 1.90 -15.23 -13.76
N THR A 104 1.68 -14.70 -14.97
CA THR A 104 0.36 -14.67 -15.62
C THR A 104 -0.21 -16.07 -15.87
N ARG A 105 0.64 -17.07 -16.17
CA ARG A 105 0.18 -18.48 -16.33
C ARG A 105 -0.41 -19.02 -15.02
N TRP A 106 0.22 -18.77 -13.87
CA TRP A 106 -0.29 -19.23 -12.57
C TRP A 106 -1.54 -18.46 -12.09
N GLU A 107 -1.60 -17.15 -12.31
CA GLU A 107 -2.77 -16.32 -11.96
C GLU A 107 -4.07 -16.77 -12.66
N ARG A 108 -3.98 -17.34 -13.87
CA ARG A 108 -5.14 -17.89 -14.60
C ARG A 108 -5.85 -19.02 -13.86
N PHE A 109 -5.13 -19.84 -13.10
CA PHE A 109 -5.72 -21.06 -12.52
C PHE A 109 -6.16 -20.90 -11.06
N ILE A 110 -5.62 -19.94 -10.31
CA ILE A 110 -5.78 -19.86 -8.85
C ILE A 110 -6.76 -18.75 -8.44
N ARG A 111 -7.82 -19.14 -7.74
CA ARG A 111 -8.92 -18.26 -7.32
C ARG A 111 -8.80 -17.70 -5.90
N ASN A 112 -7.87 -18.20 -5.07
CA ASN A 112 -7.62 -17.64 -3.75
C ASN A 112 -7.33 -16.13 -3.87
N ASN A 113 -8.15 -15.29 -3.24
CA ASN A 113 -7.97 -13.83 -3.25
C ASN A 113 -6.82 -13.41 -2.34
N ILE A 114 -5.59 -13.69 -2.77
CA ILE A 114 -4.34 -13.45 -2.08
C ILE A 114 -3.36 -12.73 -3.02
N THR A 115 -2.60 -11.77 -2.49
CA THR A 115 -1.50 -11.15 -3.23
C THR A 115 -0.18 -11.75 -2.78
N VAL A 116 0.46 -12.46 -3.69
CA VAL A 116 1.74 -13.14 -3.56
C VAL A 116 2.87 -12.18 -3.93
N VAL A 117 3.97 -12.20 -3.17
CA VAL A 117 5.19 -11.43 -3.47
C VAL A 117 6.36 -12.40 -3.65
N ILE A 118 7.11 -12.25 -4.74
CA ILE A 118 8.30 -13.07 -5.05
C ILE A 118 9.44 -12.14 -5.47
N ASP A 119 10.62 -12.30 -4.85
CA ASP A 119 11.84 -11.58 -5.26
C ASP A 119 12.48 -12.32 -6.44
N VAL A 120 12.76 -11.62 -7.53
CA VAL A 120 13.24 -12.23 -8.79
C VAL A 120 14.49 -11.55 -9.33
N ASP A 121 15.41 -12.37 -9.86
CA ASP A 121 16.74 -11.96 -10.31
C ASP A 121 17.21 -12.73 -11.56
N TYR A 122 18.02 -12.10 -12.40
CA TYR A 122 18.65 -12.74 -13.56
C TYR A 122 19.94 -11.99 -13.90
N GLY A 123 21.06 -12.71 -14.02
CA GLY A 123 22.31 -12.13 -14.53
C GLY A 123 23.58 -12.88 -14.14
N GLU A 124 24.74 -12.25 -14.36
CA GLU A 124 26.06 -12.81 -14.05
C GLU A 124 26.28 -12.98 -12.53
N THR A 125 25.41 -12.39 -11.72
CA THR A 125 25.40 -12.50 -10.26
C THR A 125 24.05 -12.97 -9.75
N ARG A 126 24.08 -13.62 -8.58
CA ARG A 126 22.94 -14.05 -7.78
C ARG A 126 22.77 -13.03 -6.64
N TRP A 127 21.86 -12.06 -6.80
CA TRP A 127 21.69 -10.90 -5.93
C TRP A 127 23.06 -10.30 -5.58
N GLY A 128 23.76 -9.79 -6.60
CA GLY A 128 25.08 -9.14 -6.48
C GLY A 128 26.26 -10.03 -6.05
N ALA A 129 26.05 -11.33 -5.77
CA ALA A 129 27.12 -12.29 -5.46
C ALA A 129 27.42 -13.21 -6.66
N ALA A 130 28.64 -13.70 -6.80
CA ALA A 130 28.96 -14.64 -7.89
C ALA A 130 28.21 -15.98 -7.74
N TRP A 131 27.72 -16.54 -8.85
CA TRP A 131 27.09 -17.86 -8.88
C TRP A 131 28.04 -18.99 -8.48
N PRO A 132 27.57 -20.03 -7.76
CA PRO A 132 28.36 -21.24 -7.54
C PRO A 132 28.63 -21.97 -8.87
N THR A 133 29.76 -22.69 -8.94
CA THR A 133 30.14 -23.43 -10.15
C THR A 133 29.05 -24.40 -10.60
N ASN A 134 28.75 -24.37 -11.90
CA ASN A 134 27.73 -25.18 -12.57
C ASN A 134 26.27 -24.92 -12.13
N VAL A 135 25.98 -23.88 -11.33
CA VAL A 135 24.59 -23.54 -10.95
C VAL A 135 23.96 -22.61 -12.00
N LEU A 136 22.88 -23.10 -12.60
CA LEU A 136 22.00 -22.44 -13.56
C LEU A 136 21.01 -21.48 -12.90
N GLY A 137 20.41 -21.90 -11.79
CA GLY A 137 19.35 -21.15 -11.14
C GLY A 137 19.05 -21.69 -9.75
N SER A 138 18.15 -21.00 -9.06
CA SER A 138 17.85 -21.29 -7.66
C SER A 138 16.49 -20.76 -7.22
N THR A 139 15.79 -21.53 -6.38
CA THR A 139 14.56 -21.09 -5.73
C THR A 139 14.54 -21.39 -4.25
N ASN A 140 14.01 -20.44 -3.47
CA ASN A 140 13.67 -20.58 -2.07
C ASN A 140 12.16 -20.38 -1.92
N SER A 141 11.44 -21.40 -1.43
CA SER A 141 9.99 -21.37 -1.23
C SER A 141 9.52 -20.64 0.04
N ALA A 142 10.46 -20.15 0.87
CA ALA A 142 10.24 -19.47 2.15
C ALA A 142 9.30 -20.22 3.11
N VAL A 143 9.89 -21.00 4.02
CA VAL A 143 9.12 -21.88 4.91
C VAL A 143 8.78 -21.20 6.23
N TYR A 144 7.58 -21.47 6.71
CA TYR A 144 7.11 -21.07 8.03
C TYR A 144 6.64 -22.29 8.83
N SER A 145 6.74 -22.22 10.16
CA SER A 145 6.24 -23.28 11.05
C SER A 145 5.17 -22.72 11.98
N VAL A 146 4.06 -23.45 12.08
CA VAL A 146 2.86 -23.01 12.78
C VAL A 146 2.88 -23.52 14.22
N ASP A 147 3.00 -22.60 15.18
CA ASP A 147 2.88 -22.91 16.61
C ASP A 147 1.54 -23.58 16.92
N GLY A 148 1.58 -24.86 17.25
CA GLY A 148 0.40 -25.66 17.58
C GLY A 148 -0.39 -26.21 16.39
N GLY A 149 0.07 -26.03 15.15
CA GLY A 149 -0.59 -26.62 13.98
C GLY A 149 -0.43 -28.14 13.93
N THR A 150 -1.50 -28.88 14.24
CA THR A 150 -1.53 -30.35 14.17
C THR A 150 -2.24 -30.85 12.90
N VAL A 151 -2.14 -32.16 12.64
CA VAL A 151 -2.89 -32.78 11.53
C VAL A 151 -4.41 -32.61 11.68
N SER A 152 -4.93 -32.50 12.92
CA SER A 152 -6.37 -32.26 13.14
C SER A 152 -6.80 -30.87 12.71
N ASP A 153 -5.93 -29.87 12.85
CA ASP A 153 -6.26 -28.46 12.57
C ASP A 153 -6.26 -28.20 11.07
N ILE A 154 -5.27 -28.75 10.35
CA ILE A 154 -5.19 -28.62 8.89
C ILE A 154 -6.33 -29.34 8.17
N ILE A 155 -6.77 -30.50 8.66
CA ILE A 155 -8.00 -31.16 8.17
C ILE A 155 -9.20 -30.23 8.37
N GLY A 156 -9.30 -29.53 9.51
CA GLY A 156 -10.35 -28.54 9.75
C GLY A 156 -10.37 -27.40 8.73
N ASN A 157 -9.20 -26.83 8.40
CA ASN A 157 -9.09 -25.74 7.42
C ASN A 157 -9.36 -26.23 5.99
N LEU A 158 -8.75 -27.35 5.56
CA LEU A 158 -9.01 -27.97 4.26
C LEU A 158 -10.51 -28.26 4.05
N LYS A 159 -11.18 -28.81 5.07
CA LYS A 159 -12.62 -29.04 5.02
C LYS A 159 -13.46 -27.76 4.99
N THR A 160 -12.94 -26.66 5.54
CA THR A 160 -13.62 -25.36 5.52
C THR A 160 -13.51 -24.71 4.14
N LEU A 161 -12.32 -24.77 3.51
CA LEU A 161 -12.06 -24.24 2.17
C LEU A 161 -12.86 -25.01 1.10
N HIS A 162 -12.83 -26.34 1.16
CA HIS A 162 -13.49 -27.21 0.17
C HIS A 162 -14.84 -27.75 0.66
N ALA A 163 -15.61 -26.95 1.41
CA ALA A 163 -16.89 -27.35 2.00
C ALA A 163 -17.96 -27.79 0.97
N GLY A 164 -17.78 -27.43 -0.31
CA GLY A 164 -18.66 -27.83 -1.42
C GLY A 164 -18.25 -29.10 -2.19
N ASP A 165 -17.03 -29.62 -2.00
CA ASP A 165 -16.53 -30.81 -2.70
C ASP A 165 -16.59 -32.05 -1.78
N ASN A 166 -17.60 -32.89 -2.00
CA ASN A 166 -17.77 -34.13 -1.23
C ASN A 166 -16.60 -35.12 -1.37
N GLN A 167 -15.91 -35.15 -2.52
CA GLN A 167 -14.77 -36.05 -2.73
C GLN A 167 -13.57 -35.61 -1.89
N LEU A 168 -13.29 -34.30 -1.85
CA LEU A 168 -12.26 -33.75 -0.97
C LEU A 168 -12.64 -33.91 0.51
N GLN A 169 -13.90 -33.68 0.89
CA GLN A 169 -14.37 -33.95 2.26
C GLN A 169 -14.12 -35.40 2.71
N ASP A 170 -14.50 -36.38 1.87
CA ASP A 170 -14.31 -37.81 2.15
C ASP A 170 -12.82 -38.17 2.22
N LEU A 171 -11.98 -37.61 1.33
CA LEU A 171 -10.52 -37.77 1.35
C LEU A 171 -9.91 -37.24 2.66
N TYR A 172 -10.31 -36.04 3.09
CA TYR A 172 -9.79 -35.41 4.32
C TYR A 172 -10.23 -36.16 5.58
N ASP A 173 -11.47 -36.67 5.63
CA ASP A 173 -11.94 -37.54 6.73
C ASP A 173 -11.20 -38.88 6.80
N ALA A 174 -10.65 -39.35 5.68
CA ALA A 174 -9.86 -40.58 5.62
C ALA A 174 -8.39 -40.40 6.04
N ILE A 175 -7.95 -39.22 6.49
CA ILE A 175 -6.58 -39.01 7.01
C ILE A 175 -6.49 -39.52 8.46
N PRO A 176 -5.60 -40.48 8.79
CA PRO A 176 -5.51 -41.06 10.14
C PRO A 176 -4.95 -40.07 11.18
N ILE A 177 -5.51 -40.10 12.40
CA ILE A 177 -5.04 -39.32 13.55
C ILE A 177 -4.86 -40.27 14.77
N PRO A 178 -3.67 -40.37 15.39
CA PRO A 178 -2.39 -39.79 14.94
C PRO A 178 -1.94 -40.40 13.62
N THR A 179 -1.24 -39.62 12.80
CA THR A 179 -0.87 -39.99 11.43
C THR A 179 0.44 -40.77 11.41
N PRO A 180 0.43 -42.09 11.12
CA PRO A 180 1.64 -42.91 11.11
C PRO A 180 2.50 -42.59 9.90
N THR A 181 3.81 -42.83 10.01
CA THR A 181 4.80 -42.50 8.97
C THR A 181 5.73 -43.66 8.64
N THR A 182 6.44 -43.56 7.51
CA THR A 182 7.54 -44.48 7.16
C THR A 182 8.81 -44.30 8.00
N ALA A 183 8.86 -43.30 8.90
CA ALA A 183 9.99 -43.02 9.79
C ALA A 183 9.84 -43.63 11.21
N ASP A 184 8.89 -44.55 11.40
CA ASP A 184 8.50 -45.12 12.71
C ASP A 184 8.09 -44.06 13.77
N ALA A 185 7.57 -42.93 13.31
CA ALA A 185 7.05 -41.81 14.11
C ALA A 185 5.63 -41.39 13.66
N ASN A 186 5.02 -40.42 14.36
CA ASN A 186 3.78 -39.77 13.94
C ASN A 186 4.04 -38.31 13.56
N LEU A 187 3.26 -37.77 12.61
CA LEU A 187 3.26 -36.34 12.32
C LEU A 187 2.62 -35.56 13.49
N GLY A 188 3.14 -34.38 13.82
CA GLY A 188 2.73 -33.64 15.01
C GLY A 188 2.94 -32.13 15.02
N MET A 189 3.64 -31.54 14.04
CA MET A 189 3.83 -30.08 13.93
C MET A 189 3.94 -29.64 12.46
N LEU A 190 3.07 -28.71 12.07
CA LEU A 190 2.96 -28.19 10.71
C LEU A 190 4.13 -27.25 10.35
N VAL A 191 4.65 -27.46 9.15
CA VAL A 191 5.68 -26.67 8.48
C VAL A 191 5.26 -26.53 7.02
N GLY A 192 5.41 -25.38 6.37
CA GLY A 192 5.01 -25.24 4.96
C GLY A 192 5.50 -23.95 4.32
N GLY A 193 5.47 -23.91 2.98
CA GLY A 193 5.75 -22.69 2.22
C GLY A 193 4.74 -21.60 2.56
N ILE A 194 5.21 -20.35 2.70
CA ILE A 194 4.44 -19.28 3.29
C ILE A 194 3.15 -18.96 2.51
N ILE A 195 3.19 -19.05 1.19
CA ILE A 195 2.05 -18.76 0.30
C ILE A 195 0.97 -19.85 0.44
N ASN A 196 1.35 -21.13 0.49
CA ASN A 196 0.38 -22.21 0.74
C ASN A 196 -0.22 -22.10 2.16
N LEU A 197 0.53 -21.66 3.15
CA LEU A 197 0.00 -21.37 4.48
C LEU A 197 -0.92 -20.14 4.52
N GLN A 198 -0.77 -19.18 3.60
CA GLN A 198 -1.74 -18.09 3.39
C GLN A 198 -3.03 -18.60 2.74
N ALA A 199 -2.93 -19.45 1.70
CA ALA A 199 -4.09 -20.11 1.09
C ALA A 199 -4.88 -20.96 2.10
N LEU A 200 -4.17 -21.66 3.00
CA LEU A 200 -4.74 -22.43 4.11
C LEU A 200 -5.24 -21.59 5.31
N GLY A 201 -5.07 -20.26 5.29
CA GLY A 201 -5.50 -19.34 6.36
C GLY A 201 -4.71 -19.42 7.67
N TYR A 202 -3.52 -20.03 7.67
CA TYR A 202 -2.61 -20.08 8.83
C TYR A 202 -1.71 -18.85 8.96
N VAL A 203 -1.35 -18.26 7.83
CA VAL A 203 -0.70 -16.96 7.73
C VAL A 203 -1.73 -16.00 7.15
N GLN A 204 -1.76 -14.75 7.61
CA GLN A 204 -2.68 -13.77 7.04
C GLN A 204 -2.30 -13.51 5.58
N ALA A 205 -3.27 -13.68 4.67
CA ALA A 205 -3.10 -13.25 3.29
C ALA A 205 -3.25 -11.73 3.22
N GLU A 206 -2.27 -11.06 2.64
CA GLU A 206 -2.40 -9.64 2.32
C GLU A 206 -3.07 -9.49 0.95
N ILE A 207 -4.03 -8.59 0.87
CA ILE A 207 -4.70 -8.22 -0.39
C ILE A 207 -3.95 -7.04 -1.04
N ASP A 208 -3.29 -6.21 -0.22
CA ASP A 208 -2.41 -5.10 -0.60
C ASP A 208 -1.15 -5.14 0.29
N PRO A 209 -0.17 -6.03 0.01
CA PRO A 209 1.02 -6.18 0.84
C PRO A 209 1.88 -4.91 0.79
N ASP A 210 2.40 -4.49 1.95
CA ASP A 210 3.43 -3.44 2.00
C ASP A 210 4.72 -3.95 1.35
N LEU A 211 4.96 -3.55 0.11
CA LEU A 211 6.06 -4.06 -0.73
C LEU A 211 7.46 -3.61 -0.25
N GLN A 212 7.56 -2.75 0.77
CA GLN A 212 8.82 -2.36 1.41
C GLN A 212 9.05 -3.01 2.78
N VAL A 213 8.07 -3.71 3.33
CA VAL A 213 8.19 -4.47 4.59
C VAL A 213 8.04 -5.95 4.27
N THR A 214 8.81 -6.83 4.89
CA THR A 214 8.51 -8.27 4.89
C THR A 214 7.37 -8.51 5.90
N PRO A 215 6.09 -8.67 5.49
CA PRO A 215 4.99 -8.68 6.46
C PRO A 215 4.99 -9.98 7.27
N PHE A 216 5.51 -11.05 6.66
CA PHE A 216 5.71 -12.37 7.26
C PHE A 216 7.05 -12.96 6.78
N GLY A 217 7.98 -13.18 7.70
CA GLY A 217 9.18 -14.02 7.46
C GLY A 217 10.08 -13.63 6.28
N THR A 218 10.71 -14.64 5.68
CA THR A 218 11.41 -14.56 4.40
C THR A 218 10.41 -14.50 3.25
N ILE A 219 10.69 -13.74 2.20
CA ILE A 219 9.94 -13.76 0.94
C ILE A 219 10.54 -14.85 0.02
N PRO A 220 9.74 -15.58 -0.77
CA PRO A 220 10.26 -16.51 -1.78
C PRO A 220 11.16 -15.81 -2.79
N THR A 221 12.27 -16.45 -3.17
CA THR A 221 13.27 -15.87 -4.07
C THR A 221 13.56 -16.80 -5.25
N ILE A 222 13.48 -16.31 -6.49
CA ILE A 222 13.81 -17.07 -7.71
C ILE A 222 14.92 -16.32 -8.47
N GLY A 223 15.97 -17.02 -8.90
CA GLY A 223 17.08 -16.37 -9.60
C GLY A 223 17.79 -17.26 -10.61
N PHE A 224 18.31 -16.68 -11.68
CA PHE A 224 18.96 -17.39 -12.79
C PHE A 224 20.29 -16.77 -13.26
N ASN A 225 21.17 -17.63 -13.78
CA ASN A 225 22.55 -17.31 -14.10
C ASN A 225 22.77 -17.08 -15.60
N SER A 226 22.91 -15.81 -16.01
CA SER A 226 23.10 -15.44 -17.42
C SER A 226 24.41 -15.91 -18.06
N ALA A 227 25.29 -16.60 -17.32
CA ALA A 227 26.46 -17.26 -17.88
C ALA A 227 26.12 -18.55 -18.66
N PHE A 228 24.86 -18.99 -18.64
CA PHE A 228 24.35 -20.12 -19.41
C PHE A 228 23.45 -19.66 -20.57
N SER A 229 23.41 -20.46 -21.64
CA SER A 229 22.51 -20.24 -22.76
C SER A 229 21.10 -20.66 -22.41
N TYR A 230 20.16 -19.73 -22.58
CA TYR A 230 18.73 -19.95 -22.47
C TYR A 230 18.05 -19.64 -23.80
N ASP A 231 16.94 -20.31 -24.04
CA ASP A 231 16.00 -20.01 -25.08
C ASP A 231 14.88 -19.13 -24.48
N PHE A 232 14.68 -17.94 -25.05
CA PHE A 232 13.73 -16.93 -24.55
C PHE A 232 12.53 -16.71 -25.48
N ASP A 233 12.55 -17.34 -26.66
CA ASP A 233 11.46 -17.26 -27.64
C ASP A 233 10.41 -18.33 -27.29
N PRO A 234 9.20 -17.95 -26.85
CA PRO A 234 8.16 -18.91 -26.51
C PRO A 234 7.44 -19.47 -27.76
N SER A 235 7.88 -19.15 -28.98
CA SER A 235 7.21 -19.52 -30.23
C SER A 235 7.90 -20.63 -31.02
N ASP A 236 9.23 -20.63 -31.17
CA ASP A 236 9.92 -21.47 -32.16
C ASP A 236 10.19 -22.92 -31.71
N GLY A 237 9.80 -23.23 -30.47
CA GLY A 237 10.01 -24.52 -29.81
C GLY A 237 11.16 -24.41 -28.82
N ILE A 238 12.15 -25.31 -28.95
CA ILE A 238 13.44 -25.18 -28.27
C ILE A 238 14.50 -25.49 -29.31
N THR A 239 15.22 -24.46 -29.75
CA THR A 239 16.12 -24.57 -30.90
C THR A 239 17.59 -24.69 -30.49
N GLU A 240 18.03 -23.95 -29.47
CA GLU A 240 19.35 -24.12 -28.83
C GLU A 240 19.37 -23.57 -27.40
N GLY A 241 19.39 -24.44 -26.38
CA GLY A 241 19.53 -24.04 -24.98
C GLY A 241 18.51 -24.67 -24.05
N ILE A 242 18.01 -23.88 -23.10
CA ILE A 242 17.04 -24.25 -22.06
C ILE A 242 15.86 -23.28 -22.17
N ASP A 243 14.63 -23.77 -22.35
CA ASP A 243 13.43 -22.93 -22.32
C ASP A 243 13.33 -22.18 -20.98
N PHE A 244 13.50 -20.87 -21.04
CA PHE A 244 13.48 -20.02 -19.86
C PHE A 244 12.06 -19.84 -19.32
N ASP A 245 11.04 -19.79 -20.19
CA ASP A 245 9.64 -19.71 -19.76
C ASP A 245 9.24 -20.98 -18.99
N ALA A 246 9.58 -22.17 -19.48
CA ALA A 246 9.26 -23.44 -18.83
C ALA A 246 9.87 -23.51 -17.42
N VAL A 247 11.18 -23.24 -17.29
CA VAL A 247 11.86 -23.30 -15.99
C VAL A 247 11.36 -22.21 -15.03
N VAL A 248 11.06 -20.99 -15.50
CA VAL A 248 10.50 -19.95 -14.62
C VAL A 248 9.09 -20.31 -14.12
N VAL A 249 8.25 -20.98 -14.93
CA VAL A 249 6.93 -21.47 -14.48
C VAL A 249 7.08 -22.54 -13.40
N HIS A 250 8.02 -23.48 -13.55
CA HIS A 250 8.37 -24.49 -12.54
C HIS A 250 8.77 -23.84 -11.21
N GLU A 251 9.68 -22.85 -11.24
CA GLU A 251 10.18 -22.20 -10.03
C GLU A 251 9.08 -21.43 -9.28
N ILE A 252 8.13 -20.80 -9.99
CA ILE A 252 6.97 -20.18 -9.34
C ILE A 252 6.09 -21.26 -8.67
N GLY A 253 5.93 -22.45 -9.27
CA GLY A 253 5.24 -23.57 -8.63
C GLY A 253 5.89 -24.01 -7.31
N HIS A 254 7.22 -24.04 -7.25
CA HIS A 254 7.94 -24.27 -5.98
C HIS A 254 7.66 -23.17 -4.94
N ALA A 255 7.57 -21.90 -5.33
CA ALA A 255 7.19 -20.81 -4.42
C ALA A 255 5.75 -20.96 -3.91
N LEU A 256 4.81 -21.35 -4.77
CA LEU A 256 3.40 -21.59 -4.43
C LEU A 256 3.20 -22.82 -3.51
N GLY A 257 4.21 -23.68 -3.35
CA GLY A 257 4.25 -24.65 -2.25
C GLY A 257 4.36 -26.11 -2.66
N PHE A 258 4.69 -26.42 -3.91
CA PHE A 258 5.10 -27.77 -4.33
C PHE A 258 6.44 -28.17 -3.68
N THR A 259 6.36 -28.58 -2.43
CA THR A 259 7.48 -28.85 -1.53
C THR A 259 7.08 -29.94 -0.52
N ALA A 260 8.06 -30.73 -0.05
CA ALA A 260 7.80 -31.83 0.89
C ALA A 260 8.99 -32.12 1.81
N ILE A 261 8.73 -32.63 3.01
CA ILE A 261 9.80 -32.83 4.00
C ILE A 261 10.72 -34.02 3.68
N ALA A 262 10.27 -35.00 2.87
CA ALA A 262 11.05 -36.19 2.56
C ALA A 262 12.39 -35.88 1.87
N GLY A 263 12.48 -34.77 1.13
CA GLY A 263 13.73 -34.29 0.52
C GLY A 263 14.82 -33.93 1.54
N ASN A 264 14.45 -33.60 2.79
CA ASN A 264 15.37 -33.09 3.81
C ASN A 264 16.03 -34.21 4.64
N TYR A 265 15.49 -35.44 4.60
CA TYR A 265 16.04 -36.60 5.31
C TYR A 265 17.55 -36.89 5.08
N PRO A 266 18.13 -36.75 3.87
CA PRO A 266 19.55 -37.03 3.62
C PRO A 266 20.51 -36.14 4.42
N ALA A 267 20.09 -34.90 4.71
CA ALA A 267 20.92 -33.89 5.36
C ALA A 267 20.70 -33.80 6.89
N TYR A 268 19.55 -34.26 7.40
CA TYR A 268 19.14 -34.04 8.80
C TYR A 268 18.78 -35.30 9.59
N GLY A 269 18.67 -36.48 8.95
CA GLY A 269 18.13 -37.69 9.57
C GLY A 269 16.60 -37.67 9.69
N PRO A 270 15.99 -38.59 10.45
CA PRO A 270 14.53 -38.70 10.52
C PRO A 270 13.90 -37.44 11.11
N PRO A 271 12.90 -36.83 10.45
CA PRO A 271 12.22 -35.64 10.95
C PRO A 271 11.44 -35.99 12.22
N ASN A 272 11.82 -35.38 13.34
CA ASN A 272 11.09 -35.50 14.59
C ASN A 272 9.77 -34.71 14.51
N ASN A 273 8.70 -35.37 14.08
CA ASN A 273 7.29 -34.93 14.09
C ASN A 273 6.87 -33.81 13.12
N TYR A 274 7.74 -33.29 12.25
CA TYR A 274 7.37 -32.23 11.29
C TYR A 274 6.68 -32.79 10.02
N PHE A 275 5.80 -31.99 9.41
CA PHE A 275 5.12 -32.35 8.15
C PHE A 275 4.67 -31.13 7.35
N TYR A 276 4.60 -31.29 6.03
CA TYR A 276 4.02 -30.34 5.08
C TYR A 276 2.59 -30.76 4.72
N PRO A 277 1.69 -29.84 4.31
CA PRO A 277 0.34 -30.18 3.85
C PRO A 277 0.32 -31.31 2.81
N TRP A 278 1.28 -31.26 1.88
CA TRP A 278 1.60 -32.30 0.92
C TRP A 278 1.81 -33.71 1.49
N ASP A 279 2.54 -33.82 2.61
CA ASP A 279 2.93 -35.10 3.20
C ASP A 279 1.71 -35.91 3.71
N LEU A 280 0.53 -35.28 3.85
CA LEU A 280 -0.73 -35.93 4.24
C LEU A 280 -1.34 -36.80 3.15
N PHE A 281 -0.91 -36.67 1.90
CA PHE A 281 -1.49 -37.39 0.74
C PHE A 281 -0.51 -38.39 0.12
N ARG A 282 0.78 -38.31 0.45
CA ARG A 282 1.82 -39.22 -0.07
C ARG A 282 1.86 -40.55 0.68
N VAL A 283 1.56 -41.65 -0.03
CA VAL A 283 1.44 -43.02 0.49
C VAL A 283 2.22 -44.01 -0.40
N ARG A 284 2.36 -45.27 0.04
CA ARG A 284 2.90 -46.33 -0.82
C ARG A 284 1.84 -46.77 -1.86
N PRO A 285 2.23 -47.16 -3.10
CA PRO A 285 1.26 -47.45 -4.17
C PRO A 285 0.39 -48.69 -3.91
N ASP A 286 0.86 -49.61 -3.07
CA ASP A 286 0.18 -50.83 -2.62
C ASP A 286 -0.70 -50.61 -1.38
N ALA A 287 -0.60 -49.46 -0.71
CA ALA A 287 -1.36 -49.15 0.50
C ALA A 287 -2.76 -48.56 0.25
N VAL A 288 -3.09 -48.31 -1.03
CA VAL A 288 -4.37 -47.74 -1.48
C VAL A 288 -4.91 -48.50 -2.70
N GLU A 289 -6.24 -48.59 -2.83
CA GLU A 289 -6.89 -49.04 -4.06
C GLU A 289 -7.22 -47.84 -4.96
N GLU A 290 -7.15 -48.01 -6.28
CA GLU A 290 -7.54 -46.93 -7.20
C GLU A 290 -9.08 -46.87 -7.31
N GLY A 291 -9.64 -45.66 -7.41
CA GLY A 291 -11.08 -45.42 -7.42
C GLY A 291 -11.79 -45.61 -6.06
N SER A 292 -11.05 -45.77 -4.95
CA SER A 292 -11.62 -45.99 -3.61
C SER A 292 -10.69 -45.54 -2.49
N LEU A 293 -11.23 -45.02 -1.39
CA LEU A 293 -10.46 -44.70 -0.18
C LEU A 293 -9.99 -45.95 0.61
N THR A 294 -10.13 -47.17 0.05
CA THR A 294 -9.67 -48.42 0.69
C THR A 294 -8.18 -48.32 1.03
N GLY A 295 -7.83 -48.58 2.29
CA GLY A 295 -6.44 -48.61 2.77
C GLY A 295 -5.85 -47.26 3.19
N PHE A 296 -6.27 -46.15 2.56
CA PHE A 296 -5.72 -44.80 2.79
C PHE A 296 -5.76 -44.37 4.27
N SER A 297 -6.84 -44.71 4.98
CA SER A 297 -7.05 -44.42 6.41
C SER A 297 -6.19 -45.26 7.37
N THR A 298 -5.38 -46.17 6.85
CA THR A 298 -4.38 -46.95 7.61
C THR A 298 -2.97 -46.85 7.03
N ALA A 299 -2.83 -46.27 5.84
CA ALA A 299 -1.57 -46.16 5.11
C ALA A 299 -0.59 -45.18 5.80
N PRO A 300 0.61 -45.63 6.21
CA PRO A 300 1.65 -44.74 6.69
C PRO A 300 2.03 -43.72 5.61
N ARG A 301 2.13 -42.44 6.02
CA ARG A 301 2.58 -41.38 5.14
C ARG A 301 4.06 -41.48 4.88
N VAL A 302 4.44 -41.37 3.61
CA VAL A 302 5.85 -41.46 3.22
C VAL A 302 6.50 -40.10 3.46
N VAL A 303 7.38 -40.02 4.46
CA VAL A 303 8.13 -38.79 4.83
C VAL A 303 9.64 -39.03 4.84
N THR A 304 10.05 -40.09 4.16
CA THR A 304 11.42 -40.57 4.03
C THR A 304 11.68 -40.82 2.54
N PRO A 305 12.91 -40.62 2.02
CA PRO A 305 13.30 -41.08 0.69
C PRO A 305 12.94 -42.55 0.47
N GLY A 306 12.59 -42.89 -0.77
CA GLY A 306 12.23 -44.25 -1.12
C GLY A 306 13.43 -45.19 -1.10
N PRO A 307 13.20 -46.51 -1.00
CA PRO A 307 14.20 -47.47 -1.48
C PRO A 307 14.32 -47.36 -3.01
N VAL A 308 15.48 -47.75 -3.54
CA VAL A 308 15.66 -47.97 -5.00
C VAL A 308 14.48 -48.78 -5.53
N ALA A 309 13.84 -48.29 -6.59
CA ALA A 309 12.81 -49.07 -7.29
C ALA A 309 13.47 -50.29 -7.96
N THR A 310 13.37 -51.47 -7.33
CA THR A 310 14.03 -52.69 -7.82
C THR A 310 13.13 -53.57 -8.69
N GLU A 311 11.82 -53.30 -8.73
CA GLU A 311 10.87 -54.07 -9.52
C GLU A 311 10.69 -53.41 -10.89
N VAL A 312 11.16 -54.09 -11.94
CA VAL A 312 10.96 -53.68 -13.33
C VAL A 312 9.48 -53.83 -13.68
N TRP A 313 8.85 -52.73 -14.10
CA TRP A 313 7.50 -52.68 -14.62
C TRP A 313 7.48 -53.07 -16.10
N ALA A 314 8.39 -52.49 -16.90
CA ALA A 314 8.56 -52.79 -18.32
C ALA A 314 10.02 -52.61 -18.77
N PHE A 315 10.38 -53.23 -19.88
CA PHE A 315 11.66 -53.04 -20.57
C PHE A 315 11.41 -52.96 -22.07
N GLU A 316 11.63 -51.79 -22.66
CA GLU A 316 11.32 -51.52 -24.06
C GLU A 316 12.23 -50.38 -24.56
N ASN A 317 12.64 -50.40 -25.84
CA ASN A 317 13.59 -49.45 -26.44
C ASN A 317 14.94 -49.26 -25.67
N ASN A 318 15.42 -50.29 -24.98
CA ASN A 318 16.58 -50.27 -24.04
C ASN A 318 16.39 -49.41 -22.77
N VAL A 319 15.21 -48.82 -22.55
CA VAL A 319 14.86 -48.15 -21.29
C VAL A 319 14.22 -49.17 -20.34
N THR A 320 14.56 -49.08 -19.05
CA THR A 320 14.00 -49.94 -18.00
C THR A 320 13.08 -49.12 -17.13
N TYR A 321 11.77 -49.33 -17.26
CA TYR A 321 10.76 -48.67 -16.44
C TYR A 321 10.59 -49.45 -15.15
N TYR A 322 10.74 -48.79 -14.02
CA TYR A 322 10.51 -49.37 -12.70
C TYR A 322 9.13 -48.97 -12.17
N LYS A 323 8.57 -49.78 -11.27
CA LYS A 323 7.33 -49.39 -10.56
C LYS A 323 7.63 -48.29 -9.57
N ALA A 324 6.70 -47.34 -9.42
CA ALA A 324 6.77 -46.34 -8.36
C ALA A 324 6.87 -46.99 -6.96
N THR A 325 7.54 -46.30 -6.04
CA THR A 325 7.68 -46.70 -4.62
C THR A 325 6.86 -45.83 -3.67
N GLN A 326 6.34 -44.71 -4.18
CA GLN A 326 5.39 -43.80 -3.53
C GLN A 326 4.47 -43.13 -4.57
N VAL A 327 3.27 -42.73 -4.15
CA VAL A 327 2.26 -42.00 -4.95
C VAL A 327 1.64 -40.90 -4.08
N SER A 328 1.18 -39.81 -4.70
CA SER A 328 0.15 -38.96 -4.10
C SER A 328 -1.23 -39.52 -4.42
N PHE A 329 -2.15 -39.47 -3.46
CA PHE A 329 -3.49 -40.03 -3.61
C PHE A 329 -4.55 -38.95 -3.39
N ASP A 330 -5.35 -38.68 -4.44
CA ASP A 330 -6.37 -37.61 -4.49
C ASP A 330 -7.80 -38.08 -4.15
N GLY A 331 -7.93 -39.36 -3.76
CA GLY A 331 -9.19 -40.02 -3.44
C GLY A 331 -9.75 -40.90 -4.56
N LEU A 332 -9.43 -40.62 -5.83
CA LEU A 332 -9.86 -41.43 -6.97
C LEU A 332 -8.69 -42.01 -7.77
N LYS A 333 -7.60 -41.27 -7.91
CA LYS A 333 -6.42 -41.65 -8.69
C LYS A 333 -5.17 -41.73 -7.83
N LYS A 334 -4.19 -42.47 -8.35
CA LYS A 334 -2.82 -42.50 -7.84
C LYS A 334 -1.95 -41.71 -8.80
N LEU A 335 -1.43 -40.58 -8.36
CA LEU A 335 -0.49 -39.79 -9.12
C LEU A 335 0.91 -40.23 -8.69
N GLU A 336 1.73 -40.76 -9.61
CA GLU A 336 3.09 -41.19 -9.28
C GLU A 336 3.97 -39.97 -8.94
N VAL A 337 4.86 -40.15 -7.96
CA VAL A 337 5.77 -39.10 -7.49
C VAL A 337 7.17 -39.69 -7.33
N SER A 338 8.22 -38.85 -7.40
CA SER A 338 9.61 -39.33 -7.54
C SER A 338 9.97 -40.36 -6.46
N THR A 339 10.58 -41.46 -6.86
CA THR A 339 10.92 -42.60 -6.02
C THR A 339 12.21 -42.42 -5.23
N ALA A 340 13.07 -41.49 -5.67
CA ALA A 340 14.15 -40.80 -4.97
C ALA A 340 14.94 -41.53 -3.86
N THR A 341 16.25 -41.65 -4.06
CA THR A 341 17.16 -42.29 -3.10
C THR A 341 18.25 -41.36 -2.56
N LEU A 342 18.87 -41.79 -1.45
CA LEU A 342 19.99 -41.11 -0.79
C LEU A 342 21.30 -41.09 -1.62
N SER A 343 21.39 -41.87 -2.69
CA SER A 343 22.63 -42.14 -3.43
C SER A 343 22.72 -41.47 -4.81
N GLY A 344 21.68 -40.78 -5.27
CA GLY A 344 21.63 -40.17 -6.62
C GLY A 344 21.86 -41.17 -7.76
N THR A 345 21.66 -42.46 -7.48
CA THR A 345 21.82 -43.58 -8.41
C THR A 345 20.95 -44.73 -7.93
N GLY A 346 20.02 -45.16 -8.78
CA GLY A 346 19.02 -46.19 -8.48
C GLY A 346 17.77 -45.57 -7.85
N GLY A 347 16.62 -45.79 -8.49
CA GLY A 347 15.47 -44.88 -8.43
C GLY A 347 15.29 -44.28 -9.84
N ASP A 348 14.39 -43.31 -9.98
CA ASP A 348 14.21 -42.50 -11.20
C ASP A 348 15.30 -41.41 -11.37
N ASP A 349 16.39 -41.48 -10.59
CA ASP A 349 17.45 -40.46 -10.48
C ASP A 349 16.97 -39.03 -10.11
N GLN A 350 15.71 -38.88 -9.69
CA GLN A 350 15.06 -37.64 -9.22
C GLN A 350 15.02 -37.57 -7.66
N GLN A 351 14.54 -36.45 -7.09
CA GLN A 351 14.53 -36.22 -5.62
C GLN A 351 13.14 -36.28 -4.95
N ALA A 352 13.12 -36.62 -3.66
CA ALA A 352 11.91 -36.96 -2.90
C ALA A 352 10.85 -35.86 -2.65
N PRO A 353 11.10 -34.54 -2.84
CA PRO A 353 10.02 -33.56 -2.84
C PRO A 353 9.43 -33.33 -4.24
N HIS A 354 10.03 -33.87 -5.29
CA HIS A 354 9.54 -33.73 -6.64
C HIS A 354 8.53 -34.82 -7.00
N TRP A 355 7.75 -34.49 -8.01
CA TRP A 355 6.82 -35.39 -8.65
C TRP A 355 7.55 -36.13 -9.78
N ARG A 356 6.99 -37.26 -10.22
CA ARG A 356 7.60 -38.08 -11.25
C ARG A 356 6.88 -37.79 -12.54
N ASP A 357 7.58 -37.23 -13.51
CA ASP A 357 7.21 -37.40 -14.90
C ASP A 357 7.88 -38.64 -15.50
N ASP A 358 7.35 -39.06 -16.65
CA ASP A 358 7.91 -40.04 -17.55
C ASP A 358 7.48 -39.62 -18.98
N GLN A 359 8.07 -38.54 -19.52
CA GLN A 359 7.75 -37.96 -20.84
C GLN A 359 7.87 -39.00 -21.98
N ASP A 360 8.76 -39.98 -21.80
CA ASP A 360 9.00 -41.13 -22.69
C ASP A 360 8.05 -42.33 -22.44
N ARG A 361 7.10 -42.22 -21.49
CA ARG A 361 6.22 -43.32 -21.09
C ARG A 361 5.41 -43.86 -22.25
N LEU A 362 5.67 -45.13 -22.56
CA LEU A 362 5.07 -45.80 -23.70
C LEU A 362 3.56 -46.02 -23.50
N PRO A 363 2.73 -45.90 -24.57
CA PRO A 363 1.28 -46.15 -24.51
C PRO A 363 0.89 -47.55 -24.00
N SER A 364 1.82 -48.51 -24.01
CA SER A 364 1.66 -49.84 -23.41
C SER A 364 1.48 -49.81 -21.88
N LEU A 365 1.79 -48.69 -21.23
CA LEU A 365 1.63 -48.44 -19.79
C LEU A 365 0.41 -47.55 -19.44
N GLY A 366 -0.40 -47.15 -20.43
CA GLY A 366 -1.59 -46.31 -20.27
C GLY A 366 -1.44 -44.90 -20.86
N GLU A 367 -2.56 -44.22 -21.11
CA GLU A 367 -2.61 -42.86 -21.70
C GLU A 367 -2.55 -41.73 -20.64
N GLU A 368 -2.75 -42.05 -19.36
CA GLU A 368 -2.75 -41.06 -18.28
C GLU A 368 -1.32 -40.61 -17.95
N ARG A 369 -0.93 -39.46 -18.51
CA ARG A 369 0.31 -38.74 -18.16
C ARG A 369 0.27 -38.25 -16.72
N PHE A 370 1.45 -37.99 -16.17
CA PHE A 370 1.62 -37.50 -14.81
C PHE A 370 1.47 -35.97 -14.75
N ILE A 371 1.94 -35.41 -13.64
CA ILE A 371 2.33 -34.02 -13.49
C ILE A 371 3.10 -33.52 -14.72
N GLY A 372 2.83 -32.26 -15.12
CA GLY A 372 3.55 -31.58 -16.19
C GLY A 372 4.67 -30.72 -15.62
N VAL A 373 4.49 -29.41 -15.65
CA VAL A 373 5.50 -28.33 -15.41
C VAL A 373 6.33 -28.39 -14.13
N MET A 374 6.10 -29.37 -13.25
CA MET A 374 6.84 -29.60 -12.02
C MET A 374 7.74 -30.85 -12.08
N ASP A 375 8.00 -31.37 -13.29
CA ASP A 375 9.03 -32.38 -13.53
C ASP A 375 10.44 -31.83 -13.21
N PRO A 376 11.23 -32.51 -12.34
CA PRO A 376 12.60 -32.09 -12.07
C PRO A 376 13.59 -32.28 -13.23
N THR A 377 13.21 -32.91 -14.35
CA THR A 377 14.08 -33.07 -15.53
C THR A 377 13.83 -32.02 -16.61
N ALA A 378 14.46 -30.85 -16.47
CA ALA A 378 14.52 -29.81 -17.50
C ALA A 378 15.17 -30.33 -18.80
N GLY A 379 14.34 -30.83 -19.72
CA GLY A 379 14.72 -31.26 -21.05
C GLY A 379 14.78 -30.10 -22.05
N ALA A 380 15.12 -30.42 -23.30
CA ALA A 380 14.89 -29.54 -24.44
C ALA A 380 13.44 -29.70 -24.96
N SER A 381 12.48 -29.74 -24.04
CA SER A 381 11.03 -29.78 -24.29
C SER A 381 10.32 -28.75 -23.40
N ARG A 382 9.34 -28.05 -23.97
CA ARG A 382 8.50 -27.09 -23.23
C ARG A 382 7.35 -27.83 -22.56
N GLU A 383 7.17 -27.60 -21.27
CA GLU A 383 6.09 -28.18 -20.49
C GLU A 383 5.05 -27.16 -20.07
N GLU A 384 3.83 -27.64 -19.84
CA GLU A 384 2.67 -26.81 -19.50
C GLU A 384 2.03 -27.25 -18.17
N VAL A 385 1.25 -26.34 -17.58
CA VAL A 385 0.49 -26.61 -16.36
C VAL A 385 -0.68 -27.54 -16.71
N THR A 386 -0.68 -28.76 -16.16
CA THR A 386 -1.69 -29.80 -16.42
C THR A 386 -2.77 -29.84 -15.35
N ASP A 387 -3.90 -30.49 -15.66
CA ASP A 387 -4.95 -30.79 -14.68
C ASP A 387 -4.43 -31.53 -13.44
N ASN A 388 -3.37 -32.35 -13.57
CA ASN A 388 -2.74 -33.05 -12.45
C ASN A 388 -2.02 -32.08 -11.51
N ASP A 389 -1.30 -31.10 -12.05
CA ASP A 389 -0.59 -30.07 -11.28
C ASP A 389 -1.57 -29.22 -10.48
N LEU A 390 -2.65 -28.81 -11.15
CA LEU A 390 -3.75 -28.04 -10.57
C LEU A 390 -4.50 -28.84 -9.48
N ARG A 391 -4.81 -30.11 -9.73
CA ARG A 391 -5.45 -30.99 -8.73
C ARG A 391 -4.60 -31.17 -7.49
N LEU A 392 -3.29 -31.18 -7.63
CA LEU A 392 -2.37 -31.35 -6.52
C LEU A 392 -2.16 -30.07 -5.69
N LEU A 393 -2.39 -28.87 -6.26
CA LEU A 393 -2.58 -27.64 -5.47
C LEU A 393 -3.92 -27.65 -4.73
N GLU A 394 -4.99 -28.13 -5.38
CA GLU A 394 -6.34 -28.15 -4.82
C GLU A 394 -6.40 -28.98 -3.53
N ILE A 395 -5.86 -30.20 -3.52
CA ILE A 395 -5.87 -31.06 -2.32
C ILE A 395 -5.08 -30.49 -1.13
N ILE A 396 -4.17 -29.52 -1.35
CA ILE A 396 -3.37 -28.85 -0.31
C ILE A 396 -3.87 -27.44 0.04
N GLY A 397 -5.05 -27.02 -0.45
CA GLY A 397 -5.77 -25.83 0.03
C GLY A 397 -5.93 -24.66 -0.95
N TYR A 398 -5.62 -24.84 -2.23
CA TYR A 398 -5.90 -23.82 -3.26
C TYR A 398 -7.29 -24.00 -3.89
N ASP A 399 -8.00 -22.90 -4.18
CA ASP A 399 -9.21 -22.87 -5.00
C ASP A 399 -8.80 -22.73 -6.47
N ILE A 400 -9.22 -23.68 -7.32
CA ILE A 400 -8.67 -23.92 -8.65
C ILE A 400 -9.74 -23.77 -9.74
N GLN A 401 -9.31 -23.27 -10.90
CA GLN A 401 -10.11 -23.17 -12.11
C GLN A 401 -9.46 -23.94 -13.27
N TYR A 402 -10.05 -25.07 -13.63
CA TYR A 402 -9.58 -25.96 -14.71
C TYR A 402 -9.87 -25.49 -16.14
N VAL A 403 -10.65 -24.42 -16.35
CA VAL A 403 -11.08 -23.97 -17.69
C VAL A 403 -11.04 -22.45 -17.80
N GLN A 404 -10.29 -21.90 -18.78
CA GLN A 404 -10.25 -20.47 -19.13
C GLN A 404 -10.05 -20.24 -20.64
N GLU A 405 -10.36 -19.01 -21.10
CA GLU A 405 -10.59 -18.63 -22.50
C GLU A 405 -9.61 -17.50 -22.96
N TYR A 406 -8.77 -17.75 -24.00
CA TYR A 406 -7.90 -16.81 -24.78
C TYR A 406 -6.64 -16.19 -24.07
N ALA A 407 -5.53 -15.76 -24.71
CA ALA A 407 -5.10 -15.60 -26.14
C ALA A 407 -3.57 -15.89 -26.35
N MET A 408 -3.07 -15.98 -27.61
CA MET A 408 -1.77 -16.62 -27.99
C MET A 408 -0.94 -15.97 -29.16
N ILE A 409 -0.65 -14.65 -29.20
CA ILE A 409 0.05 -14.00 -30.37
C ILE A 409 1.04 -12.90 -29.92
N GLN A 410 2.12 -12.67 -30.68
CA GLN A 410 3.14 -11.62 -30.48
C GLN A 410 3.44 -10.87 -31.80
N VAL A 411 3.87 -9.61 -31.74
CA VAL A 411 4.27 -8.79 -32.91
C VAL A 411 5.67 -8.20 -32.68
N VAL A 412 6.50 -8.18 -33.71
CA VAL A 412 7.89 -7.71 -33.66
C VAL A 412 8.18 -6.76 -34.83
N ALA A 413 8.74 -5.58 -34.56
CA ALA A 413 9.12 -4.61 -35.59
C ALA A 413 10.42 -3.88 -35.19
N ASP A 414 11.27 -3.58 -36.18
CA ASP A 414 12.62 -3.02 -35.96
C ASP A 414 13.46 -3.78 -34.90
N GLY A 415 13.23 -5.09 -34.76
CA GLY A 415 13.88 -5.95 -33.76
C GLY A 415 13.33 -5.81 -32.33
N ASN A 416 12.22 -5.09 -32.12
CA ASN A 416 11.57 -4.92 -30.82
C ASN A 416 10.18 -5.58 -30.83
N THR A 417 9.78 -6.19 -29.70
CA THR A 417 8.39 -6.65 -29.52
C THR A 417 7.46 -5.48 -29.26
N ILE A 418 6.29 -5.48 -29.90
CA ILE A 418 5.21 -4.51 -29.70
C ILE A 418 4.23 -5.07 -28.66
N ASP A 419 3.96 -4.29 -27.61
CA ASP A 419 3.05 -4.67 -26.54
C ASP A 419 1.60 -4.33 -26.95
N LEU A 420 0.89 -5.31 -27.53
CA LEU A 420 -0.48 -5.16 -28.02
C LEU A 420 -1.51 -4.89 -26.91
N ASP A 421 -1.17 -5.17 -25.64
CA ASP A 421 -2.01 -4.85 -24.48
C ASP A 421 -1.77 -3.40 -23.98
N LYS A 422 -0.78 -2.67 -24.54
CA LYS A 422 -0.61 -1.22 -24.35
C LYS A 422 -1.07 -0.44 -25.58
N SER A 423 -2.01 0.48 -25.40
CA SER A 423 -2.48 1.40 -26.44
C SER A 423 -1.47 2.48 -26.89
N THR A 424 -0.16 2.27 -26.70
CA THR A 424 0.90 3.26 -26.92
C THR A 424 2.01 2.79 -27.86
N ASP A 425 2.25 1.48 -27.97
CA ASP A 425 3.38 0.96 -28.75
C ASP A 425 2.98 0.90 -30.24
N THR A 426 3.40 1.91 -30.99
CA THR A 426 2.96 2.19 -32.37
C THR A 426 4.03 1.81 -33.41
N LEU A 427 3.63 1.25 -34.55
CA LEU A 427 4.51 1.01 -35.71
C LEU A 427 4.88 2.34 -36.40
N TYR A 428 6.17 2.71 -36.39
CA TYR A 428 6.68 3.92 -37.04
C TYR A 428 7.10 3.65 -38.49
N VAL A 429 6.17 3.78 -39.44
CA VAL A 429 6.37 3.40 -40.85
C VAL A 429 7.37 4.31 -41.58
N GLY A 430 7.43 5.61 -41.23
CA GLY A 430 8.39 6.59 -41.75
C GLY A 430 7.77 7.87 -42.34
N ASP A 431 8.56 8.58 -43.17
CA ASP A 431 8.16 9.80 -43.90
C ASP A 431 8.15 9.57 -45.41
N ALA A 432 7.05 9.93 -46.07
CA ALA A 432 6.88 9.85 -47.51
C ALA A 432 6.97 11.23 -48.17
N SER A 433 7.61 11.32 -49.33
CA SER A 433 7.51 12.53 -50.16
C SER A 433 6.09 12.70 -50.73
N LEU A 434 5.66 13.95 -50.96
CA LEU A 434 4.37 14.26 -51.60
C LEU A 434 4.14 13.43 -52.89
N ASN A 435 3.00 12.75 -52.96
CA ASN A 435 2.59 11.84 -54.05
C ASN A 435 3.52 10.63 -54.27
N ALA A 436 4.23 10.17 -53.22
CA ALA A 436 5.03 8.94 -53.21
C ALA A 436 4.65 8.04 -52.03
N THR A 437 4.97 6.75 -52.11
CA THR A 437 4.71 5.76 -51.05
C THR A 437 6.00 5.26 -50.41
N ILE A 438 5.90 4.80 -49.17
CA ILE A 438 6.92 4.08 -48.41
C ILE A 438 6.44 2.65 -48.09
N GLU A 439 7.39 1.76 -47.82
CA GLU A 439 7.15 0.36 -47.44
C GLU A 439 7.81 0.11 -46.07
N TYR A 440 7.13 -0.61 -45.18
CA TYR A 440 7.63 -0.99 -43.86
C TYR A 440 7.32 -2.47 -43.59
N GLU A 441 8.26 -3.18 -42.98
CA GLU A 441 8.20 -4.63 -42.73
C GLU A 441 8.21 -4.91 -41.22
N PHE A 442 7.31 -5.79 -40.76
CA PHE A 442 7.22 -6.26 -39.37
C PHE A 442 6.79 -7.73 -39.33
N ASP A 443 7.08 -8.44 -38.25
CA ASP A 443 6.74 -9.85 -38.09
C ASP A 443 5.56 -10.03 -37.12
N VAL A 444 4.66 -10.95 -37.45
CA VAL A 444 3.60 -11.45 -36.55
C VAL A 444 3.88 -12.91 -36.23
N MET A 445 3.80 -13.25 -34.95
CA MET A 445 4.27 -14.52 -34.38
C MET A 445 3.14 -15.23 -33.64
N ASN A 446 2.84 -16.45 -34.07
CA ASN A 446 1.83 -17.29 -33.47
C ASN A 446 2.43 -18.05 -32.27
N LEU A 447 1.98 -17.73 -31.05
CA LEU A 447 2.44 -18.38 -29.82
C LEU A 447 1.65 -19.67 -29.50
N ASP A 448 0.60 -19.96 -30.26
CA ASP A 448 -0.07 -21.26 -30.24
C ASP A 448 0.85 -22.30 -30.90
N LEU A 449 1.31 -23.28 -30.12
CA LEU A 449 2.21 -24.34 -30.57
C LEU A 449 1.46 -25.53 -31.21
N ASP A 450 0.14 -25.61 -31.02
CA ASP A 450 -0.69 -26.72 -31.51
C ASP A 450 -1.52 -26.35 -32.75
N ASN A 451 -1.98 -25.09 -32.85
CA ASN A 451 -2.90 -24.64 -33.90
C ASN A 451 -2.30 -23.56 -34.79
N ALA A 452 -2.52 -23.69 -36.10
CA ALA A 452 -2.16 -22.66 -37.07
C ALA A 452 -3.18 -21.50 -37.04
N LEU A 453 -2.66 -20.28 -36.99
CA LEU A 453 -3.42 -19.05 -36.98
C LEU A 453 -3.76 -18.59 -38.41
N ASN A 454 -5.02 -18.72 -38.83
CA ASN A 454 -5.50 -18.07 -40.05
C ASN A 454 -5.98 -16.65 -39.71
N TYR A 455 -5.59 -15.69 -40.54
CA TYR A 455 -5.91 -14.28 -40.37
C TYR A 455 -6.53 -13.67 -41.63
N GLN A 456 -7.38 -12.66 -41.43
CA GLN A 456 -7.77 -11.68 -42.45
C GLN A 456 -7.55 -10.27 -41.88
N SER A 457 -7.05 -9.34 -42.66
CA SER A 457 -6.75 -7.98 -42.21
C SER A 457 -7.78 -6.94 -42.62
N GLU A 458 -7.93 -5.90 -41.81
CA GLU A 458 -8.59 -4.64 -42.15
C GLU A 458 -7.67 -3.48 -41.73
N ILE A 459 -7.69 -2.36 -42.45
CA ILE A 459 -6.94 -1.15 -42.07
C ILE A 459 -7.92 -0.01 -41.92
N GLU A 460 -7.86 0.67 -40.78
CA GLU A 460 -8.56 1.92 -40.50
C GLU A 460 -7.53 3.04 -40.31
N ILE A 461 -7.73 4.18 -40.99
CA ILE A 461 -7.04 5.43 -40.62
C ILE A 461 -7.96 6.12 -39.61
N ASN A 462 -7.51 6.23 -38.37
CA ASN A 462 -8.31 6.79 -37.29
C ASN A 462 -8.40 8.32 -37.43
N PHE A 463 -7.29 8.98 -37.78
CA PHE A 463 -7.24 10.42 -38.03
C PHE A 463 -5.95 10.82 -38.78
N ALA A 464 -5.95 12.04 -39.30
CA ALA A 464 -4.78 12.70 -39.89
C ALA A 464 -4.60 14.10 -39.29
N TYR A 465 -3.35 14.57 -39.19
CA TYR A 465 -3.02 15.87 -38.64
C TYR A 465 -2.07 16.66 -39.56
N PRO A 466 -2.45 17.85 -40.06
CA PRO A 466 -3.79 18.45 -39.96
C PRO A 466 -4.85 17.65 -40.73
N ASP A 467 -6.12 17.75 -40.30
CA ASP A 467 -7.30 17.04 -40.85
C ASP A 467 -7.72 17.54 -42.25
N THR A 468 -6.80 17.45 -43.20
CA THR A 468 -6.93 17.89 -44.60
C THR A 468 -6.22 16.95 -45.58
N GLY A 469 -5.45 15.98 -45.07
CA GLY A 469 -4.75 14.97 -45.87
C GLY A 469 -5.56 13.69 -46.05
N ALA A 470 -5.53 13.15 -47.26
CA ALA A 470 -5.89 11.77 -47.54
C ALA A 470 -4.64 11.05 -48.06
N ALA A 471 -4.47 9.78 -47.71
CA ALA A 471 -3.32 8.97 -48.08
C ALA A 471 -3.77 7.54 -48.43
N ASP A 472 -3.03 6.89 -49.31
CA ASP A 472 -3.22 5.47 -49.62
C ASP A 472 -2.53 4.62 -48.54
N ILE A 473 -3.18 3.52 -48.14
CA ILE A 473 -2.57 2.52 -47.27
C ILE A 473 -3.05 1.10 -47.63
N LEU A 474 -2.13 0.14 -47.56
CA LEU A 474 -2.35 -1.25 -47.97
C LEU A 474 -1.39 -2.20 -47.22
N LEU A 475 -1.88 -3.36 -46.80
CA LEU A 475 -1.06 -4.51 -46.43
C LEU A 475 -0.86 -5.42 -47.66
N GLU A 476 0.37 -5.83 -47.98
CA GLU A 476 0.68 -6.62 -49.18
C GLU A 476 -0.02 -7.99 -49.19
N THR A 477 -0.11 -8.64 -48.03
CA THR A 477 -0.76 -9.94 -47.81
C THR A 477 -1.95 -9.79 -46.86
N PRO A 478 -3.15 -9.43 -47.35
CA PRO A 478 -4.30 -9.10 -46.49
C PRO A 478 -5.02 -10.30 -45.88
N GLU A 479 -4.68 -11.53 -46.26
CA GLU A 479 -5.17 -12.75 -45.64
C GLU A 479 -4.14 -13.87 -45.76
N GLY A 480 -4.10 -14.79 -44.79
CA GLY A 480 -3.11 -15.85 -44.78
C GLY A 480 -3.20 -16.78 -43.57
N THR A 481 -2.15 -17.59 -43.42
CA THR A 481 -2.01 -18.56 -42.31
C THR A 481 -0.58 -18.48 -41.78
N ILE A 482 -0.43 -18.27 -40.47
CA ILE A 482 0.82 -18.42 -39.73
C ILE A 482 0.77 -19.82 -39.09
N ALA A 483 1.83 -20.63 -39.24
CA ALA A 483 1.84 -21.98 -38.66
C ALA A 483 1.93 -21.91 -37.13
N ALA A 484 1.59 -23.01 -36.47
CA ALA A 484 1.75 -23.15 -35.03
C ALA A 484 3.23 -22.96 -34.65
N GLY A 485 3.53 -22.14 -33.64
CA GLY A 485 4.90 -21.83 -33.22
C GLY A 485 5.79 -21.22 -34.30
N THR A 486 5.29 -20.27 -35.08
CA THR A 486 6.09 -19.61 -36.14
C THR A 486 5.75 -18.13 -36.30
N SER A 487 6.66 -17.39 -36.92
CA SER A 487 6.42 -16.01 -37.38
C SER A 487 6.15 -15.93 -38.89
N SER A 488 5.63 -14.79 -39.32
CA SER A 488 5.48 -14.40 -40.73
C SER A 488 5.66 -12.90 -40.86
N THR A 489 6.40 -12.48 -41.89
CA THR A 489 6.65 -11.07 -42.19
C THR A 489 5.49 -10.46 -42.97
N PHE A 490 5.06 -9.28 -42.53
CA PHE A 490 3.99 -8.45 -43.07
C PHE A 490 4.62 -7.18 -43.65
N LYS A 491 4.15 -6.75 -44.83
CA LYS A 491 4.56 -5.48 -45.45
C LYS A 491 3.40 -4.51 -45.52
N LEU A 492 3.54 -3.38 -44.83
CA LEU A 492 2.64 -2.23 -44.87
C LEU A 492 3.17 -1.20 -45.88
N ILE A 493 2.30 -0.68 -46.74
CA ILE A 493 2.61 0.33 -47.75
C ILE A 493 1.74 1.55 -47.47
N ALA A 494 2.35 2.73 -47.32
CA ALA A 494 1.65 3.97 -46.94
C ALA A 494 2.12 5.19 -47.75
N GLY A 495 1.27 6.20 -47.93
CA GLY A 495 1.65 7.51 -48.47
C GLY A 495 0.73 8.05 -49.57
N ASN A 496 1.30 8.51 -50.67
CA ASN A 496 0.61 9.09 -51.83
C ASN A 496 -0.29 10.31 -51.53
N SER A 497 -0.04 11.06 -50.45
CA SER A 497 -0.81 12.28 -50.17
C SER A 497 -0.34 13.47 -51.02
N SER A 498 -1.29 14.36 -51.34
CA SER A 498 -1.05 15.60 -52.09
C SER A 498 -0.76 16.82 -51.20
N VAL A 499 -0.84 16.65 -49.88
CA VAL A 499 -0.50 17.63 -48.84
C VAL A 499 0.35 16.95 -47.77
N GLY A 500 1.17 17.71 -47.04
CA GLY A 500 1.87 17.18 -45.87
C GLY A 500 0.91 16.97 -44.71
N ALA A 501 1.05 15.85 -44.01
CA ALA A 501 0.32 15.51 -42.78
C ALA A 501 0.98 14.32 -42.08
N SER A 502 0.75 14.17 -40.77
CA SER A 502 0.97 12.92 -40.03
C SER A 502 -0.33 12.11 -40.00
N PHE A 503 -0.26 10.80 -40.19
CA PHE A 503 -1.39 9.88 -40.28
C PHE A 503 -1.28 8.80 -39.21
N PHE A 504 -2.39 8.47 -38.57
CA PHE A 504 -2.48 7.49 -37.48
C PHE A 504 -3.61 6.51 -37.77
N GLY A 505 -3.36 5.21 -37.59
CA GLY A 505 -4.35 4.18 -37.89
C GLY A 505 -4.13 2.88 -37.15
N ILE A 506 -5.04 1.94 -37.37
CA ILE A 506 -5.03 0.59 -36.81
C ILE A 506 -5.08 -0.41 -37.96
N LEU A 507 -4.13 -1.34 -37.94
CA LEU A 507 -4.21 -2.59 -38.69
C LEU A 507 -4.88 -3.64 -37.79
N ARG A 508 -6.07 -4.09 -38.17
CA ARG A 508 -6.78 -5.19 -37.51
C ARG A 508 -6.42 -6.52 -38.15
N LEU A 509 -6.19 -7.56 -37.35
CA LEU A 509 -6.08 -8.94 -37.80
C LEU A 509 -7.20 -9.78 -37.15
N TYR A 510 -8.17 -10.20 -37.96
CA TYR A 510 -9.26 -11.10 -37.60
C TYR A 510 -8.80 -12.54 -37.67
N THR A 511 -8.82 -13.24 -36.53
CA THR A 511 -8.32 -14.62 -36.43
C THR A 511 -9.44 -15.65 -36.47
N ASN A 512 -9.11 -16.92 -36.74
CA ASN A 512 -10.10 -18.00 -36.92
C ASN A 512 -10.36 -18.88 -35.68
N VAL A 513 -9.83 -18.52 -34.52
CA VAL A 513 -10.27 -19.13 -33.24
C VAL A 513 -11.74 -18.73 -33.04
N GLU A 514 -12.61 -19.64 -32.59
CA GLU A 514 -14.06 -19.39 -32.57
C GLU A 514 -14.41 -18.12 -31.75
N ASP A 515 -15.43 -17.38 -32.21
CA ASP A 515 -15.76 -15.98 -31.89
C ASP A 515 -14.82 -14.87 -32.42
N LYS A 516 -13.80 -15.20 -33.24
CA LYS A 516 -12.95 -14.24 -33.98
C LYS A 516 -12.23 -13.23 -33.08
N GLY A 517 -11.16 -13.68 -32.43
CA GLY A 517 -10.20 -12.75 -31.80
C GLY A 517 -9.70 -11.71 -32.81
N VAL A 518 -9.86 -10.43 -32.48
CA VAL A 518 -9.38 -9.29 -33.26
C VAL A 518 -8.13 -8.76 -32.60
N ILE A 519 -7.03 -8.67 -33.34
CA ILE A 519 -5.79 -8.02 -32.91
C ILE A 519 -5.78 -6.62 -33.50
N GLU A 520 -5.48 -5.60 -32.72
CA GLU A 520 -5.33 -4.23 -33.20
C GLU A 520 -3.86 -3.80 -33.10
N ILE A 521 -3.24 -3.46 -34.22
CA ILE A 521 -1.84 -3.02 -34.31
C ILE A 521 -1.83 -1.54 -34.74
N PRO A 522 -1.56 -0.58 -33.85
CA PRO A 522 -1.51 0.83 -34.22
C PRO A 522 -0.25 1.16 -35.04
N PHE A 523 -0.37 2.08 -35.99
CA PHE A 523 0.73 2.58 -36.82
C PHE A 523 0.65 4.10 -37.04
N GLU A 524 1.81 4.73 -37.28
CA GLU A 524 1.93 6.12 -37.71
C GLU A 524 2.88 6.28 -38.92
N PHE A 525 2.58 7.27 -39.77
CA PHE A 525 3.48 7.74 -40.83
C PHE A 525 3.31 9.23 -41.10
N SER A 526 4.27 9.84 -41.78
CA SER A 526 4.25 11.26 -42.15
C SER A 526 4.39 11.46 -43.66
N VAL A 527 3.99 12.64 -44.12
CA VAL A 527 4.20 13.11 -45.49
C VAL A 527 4.80 14.52 -45.45
N ASP A 528 5.83 14.74 -46.26
CA ASP A 528 6.58 16.00 -46.38
C ASP A 528 7.29 16.45 -45.07
N GLY A 529 7.66 15.48 -44.22
CA GLY A 529 8.42 15.73 -42.99
C GLY A 529 7.66 16.41 -41.86
N LEU A 530 6.32 16.48 -41.93
CA LEU A 530 5.51 17.02 -40.83
C LEU A 530 5.39 16.01 -39.69
N VAL A 531 5.90 16.44 -38.53
CA VAL A 531 5.70 15.80 -37.23
C VAL A 531 4.59 16.54 -36.48
N ALA A 532 3.55 15.79 -36.08
CA ALA A 532 2.46 16.26 -35.23
C ALA A 532 2.96 16.95 -33.93
N PRO A 533 2.20 17.90 -33.36
CA PRO A 533 2.57 18.53 -32.08
C PRO A 533 2.79 17.43 -31.03
N THR A 534 3.89 17.53 -30.28
CA THR A 534 4.31 16.45 -29.37
C THR A 534 4.75 17.05 -28.04
N VAL A 535 4.07 16.69 -26.94
CA VAL A 535 4.33 17.28 -25.63
C VAL A 535 5.51 16.61 -24.90
N ALA A 536 6.62 17.34 -24.85
CA ALA A 536 7.82 16.95 -24.14
C ALA A 536 7.96 17.69 -22.80
N LEU A 537 8.59 17.01 -21.83
CA LEU A 537 8.81 17.48 -20.47
C LEU A 537 10.22 17.04 -20.04
N SER A 538 10.91 17.86 -19.26
CA SER A 538 12.26 17.53 -18.74
C SER A 538 12.23 16.40 -17.71
N GLU A 539 12.75 15.21 -18.06
CA GLU A 539 12.75 14.03 -17.18
C GLU A 539 13.48 14.25 -15.84
N SER A 540 14.46 15.17 -15.78
CA SER A 540 15.19 15.51 -14.55
C SER A 540 14.30 16.11 -13.46
N ASP A 541 13.18 16.72 -13.83
CA ASP A 541 12.43 17.60 -12.93
C ASP A 541 11.16 16.91 -12.40
N LEU A 542 10.72 15.83 -13.07
CA LEU A 542 9.49 15.10 -12.74
C LEU A 542 9.64 14.08 -11.60
N GLY A 543 10.86 13.63 -11.29
CA GLY A 543 11.11 12.56 -10.31
C GLY A 543 10.92 12.96 -8.84
N ASP A 544 11.23 14.22 -8.51
CA ASP A 544 11.34 14.72 -7.12
C ASP A 544 10.32 15.85 -6.81
N PHE A 545 9.12 15.81 -7.39
CA PHE A 545 8.09 16.87 -7.24
C PHE A 545 7.34 16.82 -5.88
N GLU A 546 8.09 16.97 -4.78
CA GLU A 546 7.57 17.03 -3.41
C GLU A 546 7.67 18.44 -2.80
N PHE A 547 6.59 18.92 -2.16
CA PHE A 547 6.52 20.20 -1.45
C PHE A 547 6.49 19.98 0.06
N ASN A 548 7.49 20.47 0.80
CA ASN A 548 7.56 20.35 2.27
C ASN A 548 7.17 21.68 2.93
N SER A 549 5.92 21.80 3.39
CA SER A 549 5.31 23.03 3.94
C SER A 549 5.04 22.91 5.45
N GLU A 550 5.17 24.03 6.16
CA GLU A 550 4.70 24.15 7.55
C GLU A 550 3.33 24.86 7.57
N GLN A 551 2.42 24.42 8.44
CA GLN A 551 1.10 25.03 8.53
C GLN A 551 1.19 26.46 9.09
N GLY A 552 1.01 27.44 8.19
CA GLY A 552 0.99 28.86 8.53
C GLY A 552 2.11 29.69 7.90
N THR A 553 3.01 29.09 7.12
CA THR A 553 4.08 29.79 6.38
C THR A 553 3.62 30.28 5.00
N ASP A 554 4.50 31.00 4.29
CA ASP A 554 4.25 31.44 2.91
C ASP A 554 4.16 30.24 1.93
N PRO A 555 3.52 30.39 0.76
CA PRO A 555 3.46 29.36 -0.27
C PRO A 555 4.83 28.94 -0.82
N ILE A 556 4.94 27.70 -1.29
CA ILE A 556 6.17 27.10 -1.82
C ILE A 556 6.03 26.85 -3.31
N THR A 557 7.02 27.23 -4.11
CA THR A 557 7.04 27.08 -5.57
C THR A 557 8.18 26.17 -6.03
N LYS A 558 7.91 25.32 -7.03
CA LYS A 558 8.87 24.53 -7.83
C LYS A 558 8.63 24.82 -9.32
N SER A 559 9.54 24.40 -10.20
CA SER A 559 9.34 24.50 -11.66
C SER A 559 9.73 23.23 -12.42
N PHE A 560 9.17 23.10 -13.63
CA PHE A 560 9.54 22.11 -14.66
C PHE A 560 9.39 22.75 -16.04
N ASP A 561 10.08 22.24 -17.04
CA ASP A 561 9.99 22.78 -18.41
C ASP A 561 9.03 21.97 -19.29
N ILE A 562 8.30 22.66 -20.17
CA ILE A 562 7.48 22.06 -21.25
C ILE A 562 7.97 22.50 -22.63
N SER A 563 8.09 21.56 -23.57
CA SER A 563 8.53 21.81 -24.94
C SER A 563 7.65 21.11 -25.98
N ASN A 564 7.79 21.53 -27.24
CA ASN A 564 7.14 20.92 -28.39
C ASN A 564 8.17 20.25 -29.30
N ASP A 565 8.22 18.93 -29.30
CA ASP A 565 9.11 18.14 -30.17
C ASP A 565 8.54 17.97 -31.58
N GLY A 566 7.29 18.42 -31.80
CA GLY A 566 6.64 18.46 -33.10
C GLY A 566 7.07 19.65 -33.97
N THR A 567 6.68 19.60 -35.24
CA THR A 567 6.91 20.69 -36.22
C THR A 567 5.75 21.66 -36.35
N VAL A 568 4.59 21.32 -35.79
CA VAL A 568 3.36 22.13 -35.76
C VAL A 568 3.10 22.60 -34.35
N ASP A 569 2.49 23.79 -34.19
CA ASP A 569 2.25 24.45 -32.92
C ASP A 569 1.48 23.57 -31.91
N LEU A 570 2.07 23.40 -30.72
CA LEU A 570 1.48 22.70 -29.58
C LEU A 570 0.70 23.69 -28.73
N GLU A 571 -0.62 23.56 -28.71
CA GLU A 571 -1.49 24.28 -27.79
C GLU A 571 -1.64 23.46 -26.51
N TYR A 572 -1.42 24.05 -25.33
CA TYR A 572 -1.49 23.32 -24.06
C TYR A 572 -2.16 24.10 -22.92
N ARG A 573 -2.71 23.37 -21.95
CA ARG A 573 -3.31 23.86 -20.69
C ARG A 573 -2.88 22.97 -19.52
N LEU A 574 -2.77 23.56 -18.33
CA LEU A 574 -2.33 22.89 -17.09
C LEU A 574 -3.43 22.92 -16.03
N VAL A 575 -3.75 21.75 -15.48
CA VAL A 575 -4.79 21.59 -14.45
C VAL A 575 -4.19 20.89 -13.21
N PRO A 576 -3.63 21.64 -12.24
CA PRO A 576 -3.12 21.08 -10.99
C PRO A 576 -4.25 20.66 -10.05
N SER A 577 -4.15 19.48 -9.44
CA SER A 577 -5.20 18.93 -8.57
C SER A 577 -4.59 18.21 -7.36
N LEU A 578 -5.32 18.16 -6.26
CA LEU A 578 -5.05 17.27 -5.13
C LEU A 578 -6.03 16.10 -5.17
N SER A 579 -5.52 14.87 -5.16
CA SER A 579 -6.29 13.64 -5.35
C SER A 579 -6.54 12.88 -4.05
N SER A 580 -5.62 12.97 -3.08
CA SER A 580 -5.75 12.27 -1.79
C SER A 580 -5.12 13.06 -0.65
N ARG A 581 -5.56 12.77 0.58
CA ARG A 581 -4.93 13.22 1.82
C ARG A 581 -4.75 12.04 2.77
N SER A 582 -3.60 11.98 3.43
CA SER A 582 -3.26 11.04 4.49
C SER A 582 -2.75 11.79 5.72
N ASN A 583 -2.91 11.21 6.91
CA ASN A 583 -2.26 11.72 8.14
C ASN A 583 -0.86 11.10 8.36
N VAL A 584 -0.39 10.23 7.47
CA VAL A 584 0.93 9.58 7.48
C VAL A 584 1.60 9.65 6.09
N PRO A 585 2.95 9.60 5.98
CA PRO A 585 3.66 9.72 4.70
C PRO A 585 3.19 8.74 3.62
N PHE A 586 3.10 9.21 2.37
CA PHE A 586 2.91 8.36 1.20
C PHE A 586 4.21 7.68 0.80
N ASN A 587 4.59 6.65 1.57
CA ASN A 587 5.72 5.77 1.28
C ASN A 587 5.39 4.85 0.10
N GLY A 588 5.73 5.28 -1.12
CA GLY A 588 5.80 4.42 -2.32
C GLY A 588 4.50 3.86 -2.91
N LEU A 589 3.39 3.86 -2.17
CA LEU A 589 2.13 3.26 -2.61
C LEU A 589 1.22 4.27 -3.33
N ALA A 590 0.82 3.91 -4.54
CA ALA A 590 -0.37 4.38 -5.25
C ALA A 590 -1.17 3.13 -5.67
N LYS A 591 -2.50 3.10 -5.67
CA LYS A 591 -3.49 4.18 -5.82
C LYS A 591 -4.64 4.00 -4.82
N HIS A 592 -5.28 5.09 -4.41
CA HIS A 592 -6.73 5.03 -4.24
C HIS A 592 -7.37 5.47 -5.55
N SER A 593 -8.03 4.51 -6.21
CA SER A 593 -8.88 4.75 -7.37
C SER A 593 -10.16 5.47 -6.92
N GLY A 594 -10.12 6.79 -6.92
CA GLY A 594 -11.26 7.66 -6.65
C GLY A 594 -11.19 8.89 -7.53
N SER A 595 -11.72 8.78 -8.76
CA SER A 595 -11.84 9.90 -9.70
C SER A 595 -12.88 10.90 -9.19
N SER A 596 -12.45 11.79 -8.32
CA SER A 596 -13.16 12.99 -7.90
C SER A 596 -12.13 14.02 -7.44
N SER A 597 -12.27 15.29 -7.83
CA SER A 597 -11.37 16.37 -7.40
C SER A 597 -11.70 16.76 -5.95
N VAL A 598 -10.99 16.17 -4.99
CA VAL A 598 -11.36 16.20 -3.55
C VAL A 598 -11.07 17.54 -2.85
N LEU A 599 -10.82 18.63 -3.58
CA LEU A 599 -10.43 19.93 -2.99
C LEU A 599 -11.47 20.47 -1.98
N SER A 600 -12.76 20.29 -2.27
CA SER A 600 -13.88 20.77 -1.44
C SER A 600 -13.95 20.17 -0.02
N LYS A 601 -13.15 19.14 0.29
CA LYS A 601 -13.12 18.48 1.62
C LYS A 601 -11.90 18.84 2.48
N PHE A 602 -10.94 19.63 1.99
CA PHE A 602 -9.65 19.85 2.68
C PHE A 602 -9.36 21.29 3.09
N LEU A 603 -10.21 22.24 2.68
CA LEU A 603 -10.10 23.65 3.04
C LEU A 603 -10.78 23.98 4.39
N ARG A 604 -10.36 25.10 4.99
CA ARG A 604 -10.99 25.67 6.20
C ARG A 604 -12.03 26.71 5.76
N PRO A 605 -13.35 26.49 5.94
CA PRO A 605 -14.39 27.44 5.52
C PRO A 605 -14.30 28.84 6.17
N SER A 606 -13.54 28.96 7.26
CA SER A 606 -13.36 30.20 8.02
C SER A 606 -12.36 31.21 7.44
N LEU A 607 -11.85 30.98 6.21
CA LEU A 607 -10.79 31.81 5.60
C LEU A 607 -11.25 32.81 4.52
N LEU A 608 -12.52 32.78 4.11
CA LEU A 608 -13.08 33.72 3.11
C LEU A 608 -13.16 35.15 3.70
N LYS A 609 -12.27 36.05 3.29
CA LYS A 609 -12.14 37.40 3.88
C LYS A 609 -12.18 38.57 2.90
N SER A 610 -12.01 38.31 1.62
CA SER A 610 -12.28 39.19 0.47
C SER A 610 -12.74 38.30 -0.69
N ALA A 611 -13.84 38.68 -1.34
CA ALA A 611 -14.37 37.99 -2.51
C ALA A 611 -14.95 39.03 -3.48
N ASP A 612 -14.45 39.03 -4.72
CA ASP A 612 -14.95 39.90 -5.79
C ASP A 612 -16.04 39.15 -6.57
N VAL A 613 -17.21 39.77 -6.68
CA VAL A 613 -18.37 39.20 -7.40
C VAL A 613 -18.18 39.36 -8.90
N ILE A 614 -18.10 38.22 -9.60
CA ILE A 614 -17.97 38.13 -11.06
C ILE A 614 -19.37 38.14 -11.71
N TYR A 615 -20.31 37.39 -11.14
CA TYR A 615 -21.68 37.27 -11.64
C TYR A 615 -22.67 37.01 -10.51
N GLN A 616 -23.90 37.52 -10.66
CA GLN A 616 -25.03 37.29 -9.77
C GLN A 616 -26.33 37.18 -10.57
N ASN A 617 -27.20 36.23 -10.23
CA ASN A 617 -28.55 36.11 -10.79
C ASN A 617 -29.54 35.52 -9.76
N ASN A 618 -30.63 36.24 -9.52
CA ASN A 618 -31.74 35.85 -8.64
C ASN A 618 -33.09 35.83 -9.38
N PHE A 619 -33.07 35.65 -10.71
CA PHE A 619 -34.23 35.44 -11.60
C PHE A 619 -35.37 36.49 -11.61
N GLU A 620 -35.36 37.49 -10.74
CA GLU A 620 -36.34 38.59 -10.60
C GLU A 620 -36.59 39.41 -11.88
N THR A 621 -35.69 39.34 -12.85
CA THR A 621 -35.78 40.06 -14.13
C THR A 621 -35.86 39.12 -15.35
N GLY A 622 -36.18 37.85 -15.11
CA GLY A 622 -36.12 36.78 -16.10
C GLY A 622 -34.79 36.02 -16.05
N TRP A 623 -34.49 35.27 -17.11
CA TRP A 623 -33.39 34.29 -17.13
C TRP A 623 -31.96 34.85 -16.92
N GLY A 624 -31.74 36.17 -16.91
CA GLY A 624 -30.42 36.75 -16.60
C GLY A 624 -29.29 36.34 -17.55
N GLY A 625 -29.61 35.87 -18.75
CA GLY A 625 -28.68 35.33 -19.74
C GLY A 625 -28.70 33.79 -19.86
N PHE A 626 -29.38 33.08 -18.96
CA PHE A 626 -29.54 31.62 -19.06
C PHE A 626 -30.41 31.21 -20.25
N THR A 627 -30.12 30.03 -20.80
CA THR A 627 -30.89 29.37 -21.85
C THR A 627 -31.37 28.00 -21.39
N ALA A 628 -32.70 27.81 -21.33
CA ALA A 628 -33.31 26.51 -21.10
C ALA A 628 -33.27 25.66 -22.37
N SER A 629 -32.99 24.37 -22.21
CA SER A 629 -33.16 23.34 -23.24
C SER A 629 -33.65 22.03 -22.60
N GLY A 630 -34.34 21.21 -23.38
CA GLY A 630 -35.06 20.03 -22.94
C GLY A 630 -36.01 19.57 -24.06
N GLU A 631 -36.66 18.42 -23.89
CA GLU A 631 -37.61 17.94 -24.91
C GLU A 631 -38.89 18.79 -24.98
N ARG A 632 -39.20 19.54 -23.90
CA ARG A 632 -40.32 20.48 -23.86
C ARG A 632 -39.86 21.87 -23.44
N ALA A 633 -40.52 22.89 -23.98
CA ALA A 633 -40.20 24.28 -23.68
C ALA A 633 -40.61 24.69 -22.24
N GLU A 634 -41.46 23.87 -21.62
CA GLU A 634 -42.04 24.03 -20.30
C GLU A 634 -41.39 23.16 -19.21
N ASP A 635 -40.30 22.42 -19.51
CA ASP A 635 -39.57 21.64 -18.49
C ASP A 635 -38.86 22.54 -17.46
N TRP A 636 -38.28 23.65 -17.91
CA TRP A 636 -37.63 24.69 -17.07
C TRP A 636 -38.34 26.03 -17.23
N GLN A 637 -38.67 26.68 -16.11
CA GLN A 637 -39.42 27.93 -16.08
C GLN A 637 -39.06 28.84 -14.90
N ILE A 638 -39.50 30.10 -14.97
CA ILE A 638 -39.31 31.08 -13.89
C ILE A 638 -40.65 31.28 -13.19
N VAL A 639 -40.66 31.10 -11.87
CA VAL A 639 -41.85 31.12 -11.03
C VAL A 639 -41.71 32.12 -9.89
N THR A 640 -42.82 32.73 -9.48
CA THR A 640 -42.89 33.65 -8.33
C THR A 640 -43.55 33.00 -7.10
N SER A 641 -43.99 31.74 -7.23
CA SER A 641 -44.55 30.93 -6.14
C SER A 641 -44.71 29.47 -6.60
N GLY A 642 -44.12 28.53 -5.87
CA GLY A 642 -44.14 27.09 -6.16
C GLY A 642 -45.05 26.24 -5.27
N ALA A 643 -44.86 24.91 -5.34
CA ALA A 643 -45.77 23.83 -4.92
C ALA A 643 -46.49 23.97 -3.58
N ALA A 644 -45.85 24.55 -2.57
CA ALA A 644 -46.41 24.74 -1.24
C ALA A 644 -46.52 26.22 -0.80
N THR A 645 -46.66 27.16 -1.75
CA THR A 645 -46.43 28.61 -1.55
C THR A 645 -44.97 28.96 -1.20
N LEU A 646 -44.04 28.22 -1.79
CA LEU A 646 -42.61 28.52 -1.69
C LEU A 646 -42.29 29.69 -2.63
N ASP A 647 -42.06 30.87 -2.04
CA ASP A 647 -41.40 32.00 -2.71
C ASP A 647 -39.93 31.62 -3.00
N GLY A 648 -39.28 32.34 -3.92
CA GLY A 648 -37.81 32.27 -4.09
C GLY A 648 -37.04 32.55 -2.79
N HIS A 649 -35.73 32.29 -2.80
CA HIS A 649 -34.93 32.18 -1.58
C HIS A 649 -34.73 33.55 -0.89
N SER A 650 -34.08 34.50 -1.56
CA SER A 650 -33.91 35.87 -1.02
C SER A 650 -35.04 36.82 -1.42
N LYS A 651 -35.77 36.49 -2.49
CA LYS A 651 -36.82 37.29 -3.13
C LYS A 651 -37.86 36.39 -3.79
N PRO A 652 -39.03 36.90 -4.21
CA PRO A 652 -40.15 36.04 -4.62
C PRO A 652 -39.90 35.12 -5.82
N THR A 653 -38.92 35.39 -6.70
CA THR A 653 -38.76 34.71 -7.99
C THR A 653 -37.60 33.72 -7.99
N SER A 654 -37.79 32.53 -8.57
CA SER A 654 -36.72 31.53 -8.78
C SER A 654 -36.85 30.81 -10.13
N ALA A 655 -35.79 30.13 -10.55
CA ALA A 655 -35.89 29.10 -11.59
C ALA A 655 -36.48 27.81 -10.99
N TYR A 656 -37.30 27.11 -11.78
CA TYR A 656 -37.99 25.90 -11.37
C TYR A 656 -38.02 24.88 -12.51
N PHE A 657 -37.72 23.64 -12.18
CA PHE A 657 -37.88 22.46 -13.01
C PHE A 657 -39.14 21.67 -12.59
N GLY A 658 -40.12 21.60 -13.49
CA GLY A 658 -41.44 21.01 -13.24
C GLY A 658 -42.60 21.89 -13.72
N TYR A 659 -43.83 21.40 -13.58
CA TYR A 659 -45.04 22.08 -14.07
C TYR A 659 -45.78 22.84 -12.96
N PRO A 660 -46.03 24.16 -13.08
CA PRO A 660 -46.76 24.94 -12.07
C PRO A 660 -48.22 24.51 -11.84
N ASP A 661 -48.84 23.81 -12.79
CA ASP A 661 -50.25 23.39 -12.71
C ASP A 661 -50.43 22.06 -11.94
N SER A 662 -49.49 21.11 -12.08
CA SER A 662 -49.50 19.83 -11.35
C SER A 662 -48.57 19.83 -10.13
N LEU A 663 -47.65 20.79 -10.06
CA LEU A 663 -46.62 20.96 -9.03
C LEU A 663 -45.69 19.75 -8.92
N LYS A 664 -45.41 19.12 -10.07
CA LYS A 664 -44.52 17.97 -10.21
C LYS A 664 -43.76 18.04 -11.55
N TYR A 665 -42.63 17.35 -11.67
CA TYR A 665 -41.97 17.08 -12.96
C TYR A 665 -42.65 15.92 -13.72
N ARG A 666 -42.22 15.63 -14.96
CA ARG A 666 -42.63 14.44 -15.72
C ARG A 666 -41.66 13.29 -15.50
N ASN A 667 -42.14 12.06 -15.61
CA ASN A 667 -41.28 10.90 -15.82
C ASN A 667 -40.53 11.02 -17.17
N ASP A 668 -39.38 10.35 -17.28
CA ASP A 668 -38.53 10.28 -18.47
C ASP A 668 -38.11 11.68 -18.93
N ALA A 669 -37.68 12.53 -17.99
CA ALA A 669 -37.22 13.89 -18.26
C ALA A 669 -35.70 13.96 -18.36
N ASP A 670 -35.24 14.81 -19.27
CA ASP A 670 -33.85 15.26 -19.35
C ASP A 670 -33.86 16.70 -19.88
N ALA A 671 -33.53 17.67 -19.03
CA ALA A 671 -33.52 19.08 -19.40
C ALA A 671 -32.52 19.89 -18.57
N VAL A 672 -31.98 20.95 -19.17
CA VAL A 672 -30.88 21.74 -18.63
C VAL A 672 -31.06 23.24 -18.87
N ILE A 673 -30.79 24.06 -17.86
CA ILE A 673 -30.56 25.51 -18.01
C ILE A 673 -29.07 25.80 -18.03
N THR A 674 -28.58 26.42 -19.09
CA THR A 674 -27.16 26.79 -19.27
C THR A 674 -26.96 28.28 -19.04
N SER A 675 -25.89 28.66 -18.35
CA SER A 675 -25.51 30.05 -18.07
C SER A 675 -25.09 30.81 -19.34
N PRO A 676 -24.96 32.15 -19.29
CA PRO A 676 -24.10 32.85 -20.24
C PRO A 676 -22.64 32.38 -20.09
N GLY A 677 -21.81 32.66 -21.10
CA GLY A 677 -20.38 32.37 -21.06
C GLY A 677 -19.59 33.37 -20.21
N PHE A 678 -18.62 32.87 -19.44
CA PHE A 678 -17.76 33.62 -18.54
C PHE A 678 -16.29 33.60 -18.98
N ASP A 679 -15.59 34.72 -18.80
CA ASP A 679 -14.15 34.87 -19.04
C ASP A 679 -13.44 34.98 -17.69
N PHE A 680 -12.52 34.04 -17.44
CA PHE A 680 -11.70 33.99 -16.23
C PHE A 680 -10.21 34.24 -16.51
N SER A 681 -9.83 34.57 -17.76
CA SER A 681 -8.44 34.70 -18.21
C SER A 681 -7.63 35.78 -17.50
N SER A 682 -8.32 36.79 -16.94
CA SER A 682 -7.72 37.91 -16.21
C SER A 682 -7.64 37.71 -14.69
N ILE A 683 -8.15 36.60 -14.16
CA ILE A 683 -8.10 36.30 -12.71
C ILE A 683 -6.74 35.68 -12.37
N PRO A 684 -6.02 36.20 -11.36
CA PRO A 684 -4.74 35.64 -10.90
C PRO A 684 -4.84 34.14 -10.56
N PRO A 685 -3.89 33.27 -10.98
CA PRO A 685 -3.91 31.84 -10.70
C PRO A 685 -3.97 31.46 -9.20
N GLU A 686 -3.49 32.35 -8.32
CA GLU A 686 -3.55 32.26 -6.86
C GLU A 686 -4.95 32.48 -6.26
N ASP A 687 -5.89 33.06 -7.00
CA ASP A 687 -7.26 33.30 -6.56
C ASP A 687 -8.13 32.07 -6.81
N GLN A 688 -9.14 31.84 -5.96
CA GLN A 688 -10.07 30.71 -6.07
C GLN A 688 -11.42 31.17 -6.61
N VAL A 689 -11.86 30.64 -7.75
CA VAL A 689 -13.24 30.85 -8.22
C VAL A 689 -14.19 29.96 -7.41
N VAL A 690 -15.32 30.51 -6.97
CA VAL A 690 -16.36 29.80 -6.22
C VAL A 690 -17.72 30.09 -6.85
N LEU A 691 -18.49 29.03 -7.11
CA LEU A 691 -19.89 29.08 -7.49
C LEU A 691 -20.75 28.79 -6.26
N THR A 692 -21.65 29.69 -5.92
CA THR A 692 -22.68 29.48 -4.91
C THR A 692 -24.07 29.60 -5.54
N PHE A 693 -25.02 28.82 -5.07
CA PHE A 693 -26.43 28.95 -5.41
C PHE A 693 -27.29 28.44 -4.25
N ASN A 694 -28.56 28.81 -4.23
CA ASN A 694 -29.53 28.27 -3.29
C ASN A 694 -30.48 27.34 -4.05
N HIS A 695 -30.92 26.25 -3.42
CA HIS A 695 -31.86 25.31 -4.01
C HIS A 695 -32.86 24.73 -3.02
N TYR A 696 -33.98 24.24 -3.55
CA TYR A 696 -34.93 23.35 -2.91
C TYR A 696 -35.15 22.17 -3.86
N LEU A 697 -35.07 20.92 -3.39
CA LEU A 697 -35.15 19.74 -4.26
C LEU A 697 -36.10 18.67 -3.69
N LYS A 698 -37.05 18.22 -4.52
CA LYS A 698 -37.93 17.08 -4.25
C LYS A 698 -37.95 16.15 -5.46
N ALA A 699 -37.26 15.02 -5.38
CA ALA A 699 -37.06 14.03 -6.44
C ALA A 699 -37.25 12.60 -5.89
N GLU A 700 -37.40 11.57 -6.74
CA GLU A 700 -37.39 10.18 -6.27
C GLU A 700 -35.98 9.75 -5.82
N GLU A 701 -35.83 9.50 -4.51
CA GLU A 701 -34.56 9.17 -3.87
C GLU A 701 -33.89 7.95 -4.52
N GLY A 702 -32.74 8.18 -5.18
CA GLY A 702 -31.94 7.14 -5.82
C GLY A 702 -32.34 6.79 -7.26
N TYR A 703 -33.31 7.49 -7.85
CA TYR A 703 -33.77 7.30 -9.22
C TYR A 703 -33.72 8.59 -10.04
N ASP A 704 -34.08 9.72 -9.44
CA ASP A 704 -34.13 11.03 -10.08
C ASP A 704 -33.06 11.97 -9.53
N PHE A 705 -32.41 12.73 -10.41
CA PHE A 705 -31.18 13.45 -10.07
C PHE A 705 -31.15 14.88 -10.59
N ALA A 706 -30.66 15.77 -9.74
CA ALA A 706 -30.32 17.15 -10.05
C ALA A 706 -28.80 17.29 -10.09
N SER A 707 -28.26 17.88 -11.15
CA SER A 707 -26.83 17.97 -11.41
C SER A 707 -26.40 19.36 -11.84
N VAL A 708 -25.23 19.79 -11.39
CA VAL A 708 -24.54 21.00 -11.85
C VAL A 708 -23.39 20.56 -12.76
N LEU A 709 -23.37 21.12 -13.97
CA LEU A 709 -22.39 20.82 -15.00
C LEU A 709 -21.51 22.05 -15.29
N MET A 710 -20.31 21.83 -15.81
CA MET A 710 -19.38 22.86 -16.25
C MET A 710 -18.77 22.50 -17.61
N SER A 711 -18.62 23.50 -18.49
CA SER A 711 -17.89 23.38 -19.75
C SER A 711 -16.63 24.26 -19.72
N LEU A 712 -15.50 23.67 -20.07
CA LEU A 712 -14.18 24.32 -20.15
C LEU A 712 -13.67 24.47 -21.60
N ASP A 713 -14.53 24.26 -22.60
CA ASP A 713 -14.16 24.15 -24.02
C ASP A 713 -15.08 24.97 -24.96
N ASN A 714 -15.61 26.09 -24.42
CA ASN A 714 -16.58 26.96 -25.08
C ASN A 714 -17.92 26.28 -25.41
N GLY A 715 -18.42 25.42 -24.51
CA GLY A 715 -19.76 24.83 -24.57
C GLY A 715 -19.89 23.60 -25.47
N LYS A 716 -18.78 22.93 -25.84
CA LYS A 716 -18.84 21.72 -26.68
C LYS A 716 -19.07 20.47 -25.83
N THR A 717 -18.43 20.38 -24.67
CA THR A 717 -18.61 19.32 -23.68
C THR A 717 -18.94 19.90 -22.31
N PHE A 718 -19.67 19.14 -21.50
CA PHE A 718 -20.07 19.51 -20.14
C PHE A 718 -19.79 18.33 -19.20
N GLU A 719 -19.04 18.59 -18.13
CA GLU A 719 -18.71 17.63 -17.08
C GLU A 719 -19.55 17.91 -15.83
N GLU A 720 -19.95 16.87 -15.09
CA GLU A 720 -20.69 17.02 -13.84
C GLU A 720 -19.74 17.40 -12.69
N ILE A 721 -20.00 18.55 -12.06
CA ILE A 721 -19.20 19.11 -10.96
C ILE A 721 -19.89 18.97 -9.59
N ALA A 722 -21.20 18.74 -9.58
CA ALA A 722 -21.98 18.41 -8.39
C ALA A 722 -23.28 17.69 -8.77
N THR A 723 -23.81 16.84 -7.89
CA THR A 723 -25.07 16.12 -8.08
C THR A 723 -25.79 15.90 -6.74
N SER A 724 -27.10 15.66 -6.80
CA SER A 724 -27.91 15.13 -5.69
C SER A 724 -27.71 13.63 -5.46
N ASN A 725 -27.09 12.90 -6.39
CA ASN A 725 -26.82 11.47 -6.26
C ASN A 725 -25.60 11.19 -5.36
N ASN A 726 -25.78 11.22 -4.04
CA ASN A 726 -24.70 11.07 -3.06
C ASN A 726 -23.54 12.08 -3.24
N GLY A 727 -23.84 13.27 -3.79
CA GLY A 727 -22.85 14.26 -4.21
C GLY A 727 -22.61 15.39 -3.21
N ILE A 728 -22.60 16.64 -3.70
CA ILE A 728 -22.26 17.84 -2.90
C ILE A 728 -23.50 18.45 -2.22
N PHE A 729 -24.70 18.15 -2.72
CA PHE A 729 -25.99 18.56 -2.18
C PHE A 729 -26.96 17.39 -2.18
N GLU A 730 -28.09 17.49 -1.47
CA GLU A 730 -29.04 16.39 -1.25
C GLU A 730 -30.47 16.81 -1.65
N ASP A 731 -31.46 15.93 -1.47
CA ASP A 731 -32.88 16.25 -1.55
C ASP A 731 -33.34 17.00 -0.28
N THR A 732 -34.04 18.14 -0.42
CA THR A 732 -34.31 19.07 0.69
C THR A 732 -35.77 19.55 0.72
N ASP A 733 -36.41 19.55 1.89
CA ASP A 733 -37.75 20.15 2.07
C ASP A 733 -37.69 21.62 2.51
N THR A 734 -36.51 22.24 2.43
CA THR A 734 -36.26 23.66 2.69
C THR A 734 -35.16 24.20 1.75
N TRP A 735 -35.09 25.52 1.58
CA TRP A 735 -34.00 26.15 0.83
C TRP A 735 -32.65 25.93 1.53
N GLU A 736 -31.66 25.41 0.80
CA GLU A 736 -30.28 25.25 1.25
C GLU A 736 -29.29 25.94 0.31
N SER A 737 -28.14 26.38 0.85
CA SER A 737 -27.07 27.01 0.09
C SER A 737 -25.98 26.01 -0.28
N VAL A 738 -25.75 25.83 -1.58
CA VAL A 738 -24.63 25.03 -2.12
C VAL A 738 -23.44 25.95 -2.40
N MET A 739 -22.25 25.50 -2.04
CA MET A 739 -20.98 26.16 -2.38
C MET A 739 -20.08 25.15 -3.08
N ILE A 740 -19.69 25.45 -4.31
CA ILE A 740 -18.77 24.66 -5.13
C ILE A 740 -17.52 25.50 -5.34
N GLU A 741 -16.42 25.08 -4.72
CA GLU A 741 -15.08 25.59 -5.04
C GLU A 741 -14.67 25.01 -6.39
N LEU A 742 -14.27 25.89 -7.33
CA LEU A 742 -13.95 25.54 -8.71
C LEU A 742 -12.45 25.71 -8.97
N PRO A 743 -11.61 24.76 -8.49
CA PRO A 743 -10.17 24.85 -8.67
C PRO A 743 -9.85 24.90 -10.16
N ASN A 744 -8.86 25.71 -10.50
CA ASN A 744 -8.30 25.87 -11.85
C ASN A 744 -9.10 26.65 -12.90
N LEU A 745 -10.12 27.42 -12.49
CA LEU A 745 -10.75 28.40 -13.39
C LEU A 745 -9.94 29.69 -13.56
N SER A 746 -9.22 30.14 -12.54
CA SER A 746 -8.51 31.44 -12.55
C SER A 746 -7.39 31.46 -13.59
N GLY A 747 -7.49 32.30 -14.61
CA GLY A 747 -6.57 32.31 -15.76
C GLY A 747 -6.91 31.31 -16.87
N ASN A 748 -8.11 30.72 -16.89
CA ASN A 748 -8.55 29.87 -18.00
C ASN A 748 -8.73 30.72 -19.29
N PRO A 749 -8.14 30.33 -20.43
CA PRO A 749 -8.20 31.11 -21.67
C PRO A 749 -9.56 30.99 -22.40
N ASP A 750 -10.25 29.87 -22.22
CA ASP A 750 -11.53 29.58 -22.88
C ASP A 750 -12.72 30.18 -22.13
N THR A 751 -13.80 30.43 -22.87
CA THR A 751 -15.10 30.81 -22.28
C THR A 751 -15.71 29.62 -21.56
N VAL A 752 -16.05 29.83 -20.28
CA VAL A 752 -16.59 28.79 -19.38
C VAL A 752 -18.10 28.95 -19.24
N TYR A 753 -18.82 27.83 -19.20
CA TYR A 753 -20.27 27.79 -19.00
C TYR A 753 -20.60 26.87 -17.82
N PHE A 754 -21.64 27.21 -17.07
CA PHE A 754 -22.25 26.35 -16.06
C PHE A 754 -23.64 25.93 -16.51
N ALA A 755 -24.11 24.77 -16.08
CA ALA A 755 -25.45 24.32 -16.39
C ALA A 755 -26.09 23.59 -15.20
N PHE A 756 -27.41 23.65 -15.09
CA PHE A 756 -28.18 22.91 -14.09
C PHE A 756 -29.13 21.97 -14.82
N ARG A 757 -28.91 20.66 -14.68
CA ARG A 757 -29.63 19.59 -15.37
C ARG A 757 -30.46 18.80 -14.38
N PHE A 758 -31.68 18.42 -14.76
CA PHE A 758 -32.48 17.46 -14.02
C PHE A 758 -32.80 16.27 -14.93
N THR A 759 -32.67 15.06 -14.39
CA THR A 759 -33.02 13.80 -15.07
C THR A 759 -33.97 12.98 -14.22
N SER A 760 -35.01 12.40 -14.82
CA SER A 760 -35.93 11.48 -14.16
C SER A 760 -36.11 10.13 -14.88
N ASP A 761 -36.45 9.12 -14.09
CA ASP A 761 -36.78 7.76 -14.46
C ASP A 761 -38.24 7.62 -14.99
N THR A 762 -38.66 6.42 -15.40
CA THR A 762 -40.01 6.19 -15.96
C THR A 762 -41.15 6.09 -14.94
N TYR A 763 -40.87 6.26 -13.64
CA TYR A 763 -41.77 6.15 -12.50
C TYR A 763 -41.75 7.46 -11.65
N VAL A 764 -42.55 7.46 -10.58
CA VAL A 764 -42.77 8.53 -9.57
C VAL A 764 -42.43 9.99 -9.94
N GLU A 765 -43.46 10.79 -10.24
CA GLU A 765 -43.34 12.26 -10.31
C GLU A 765 -43.32 12.89 -8.89
N GLU A 766 -42.32 13.70 -8.52
CA GLU A 766 -42.29 14.56 -7.30
C GLU A 766 -42.16 16.06 -7.60
N GLU A 767 -42.02 16.93 -6.59
CA GLU A 767 -42.24 18.39 -6.76
C GLU A 767 -41.20 19.11 -7.63
N GLY A 768 -40.00 18.55 -7.82
CA GLY A 768 -38.96 19.07 -8.73
C GLY A 768 -37.89 19.92 -8.05
N TRP A 769 -37.18 20.71 -8.85
CA TRP A 769 -35.97 21.45 -8.41
C TRP A 769 -36.14 22.95 -8.59
N TYR A 770 -35.96 23.72 -7.52
CA TYR A 770 -35.94 25.18 -7.53
C TYR A 770 -34.51 25.65 -7.32
N ILE A 771 -34.10 26.70 -8.05
CA ILE A 771 -32.76 27.28 -7.99
C ILE A 771 -32.88 28.81 -7.94
N ASP A 772 -32.15 29.45 -7.03
CA ASP A 772 -32.13 30.91 -6.87
C ASP A 772 -30.77 31.40 -6.34
N ASP A 773 -30.56 32.72 -6.36
CA ASP A 773 -29.37 33.41 -5.83
C ASP A 773 -28.04 32.77 -6.28
N ILE A 774 -27.91 32.56 -7.60
CA ILE A 774 -26.66 32.10 -8.22
C ILE A 774 -25.64 33.24 -8.15
N GLU A 775 -24.45 32.97 -7.62
CA GLU A 775 -23.34 33.90 -7.52
C GLU A 775 -22.02 33.20 -7.86
N ILE A 776 -21.17 33.88 -8.63
CA ILE A 776 -19.81 33.45 -8.95
C ILE A 776 -18.86 34.52 -8.41
N THR A 777 -17.88 34.12 -7.60
CA THR A 777 -16.89 35.01 -6.98
C THR A 777 -15.45 34.55 -7.24
N ALA A 778 -14.50 35.48 -7.24
CA ALA A 778 -13.08 35.20 -7.06
C ALA A 778 -12.68 35.55 -5.61
N VAL A 779 -12.02 34.61 -4.94
CA VAL A 779 -11.52 34.77 -3.57
C VAL A 779 -10.01 34.95 -3.60
N GLU A 780 -9.56 36.10 -3.12
CA GLU A 780 -8.16 36.56 -3.19
C GLU A 780 -7.19 35.59 -2.47
N GLY A 781 -6.18 35.11 -3.19
CA GLY A 781 -5.11 34.25 -2.66
C GLY A 781 -5.61 32.99 -1.95
N ALA A 782 -6.74 32.43 -2.37
CA ALA A 782 -7.38 31.27 -1.74
C ALA A 782 -7.11 29.94 -2.44
N ASN A 783 -6.56 29.95 -3.66
CA ASN A 783 -6.25 28.70 -4.36
C ASN A 783 -5.08 27.97 -3.67
N THR A 784 -5.23 26.66 -3.46
CA THR A 784 -4.26 25.87 -2.69
C THR A 784 -3.11 25.35 -3.54
N VAL A 785 -3.36 25.10 -4.83
CA VAL A 785 -2.35 24.67 -5.81
C VAL A 785 -2.63 25.33 -7.15
N TYR A 786 -1.61 25.94 -7.76
CA TYR A 786 -1.74 26.62 -9.05
C TYR A 786 -0.44 26.56 -9.86
N THR A 787 -0.54 26.82 -11.17
CA THR A 787 0.61 26.93 -12.07
C THR A 787 0.69 28.32 -12.72
N ILE A 788 1.90 28.73 -13.11
CA ILE A 788 2.16 29.92 -13.91
C ILE A 788 3.22 29.55 -14.98
N PRO A 789 2.90 29.61 -16.29
CA PRO A 789 1.59 29.90 -16.88
C PRO A 789 0.54 28.80 -16.59
N ARG A 790 -0.72 29.06 -17.00
CA ARG A 790 -1.82 28.08 -16.99
C ARG A 790 -2.06 27.41 -18.34
N SER A 791 -1.59 28.03 -19.41
CA SER A 791 -1.75 27.59 -20.81
C SER A 791 -0.80 28.36 -21.71
N GLY A 792 -0.41 27.79 -22.83
CA GLY A 792 0.47 28.41 -23.81
C GLY A 792 0.34 27.82 -25.21
N VAL A 793 1.08 28.40 -26.15
CA VAL A 793 1.22 27.90 -27.53
C VAL A 793 2.70 27.86 -27.87
N LEU A 794 3.24 26.66 -28.05
CA LEU A 794 4.65 26.43 -28.37
C LEU A 794 4.78 26.12 -29.85
N SER A 795 5.33 27.07 -30.62
CA SER A 795 5.62 26.85 -32.04
C SER A 795 6.60 25.69 -32.23
N GLY A 796 6.51 24.98 -33.37
CA GLY A 796 7.32 23.77 -33.61
C GLY A 796 8.82 23.90 -33.29
N ALA A 797 9.36 22.92 -32.55
CA ALA A 797 10.74 22.87 -32.04
C ALA A 797 11.22 24.19 -31.38
N SER A 798 10.39 24.78 -30.50
CA SER A 798 10.75 25.96 -29.70
C SER A 798 11.71 25.63 -28.55
N ASP A 799 12.35 26.67 -28.01
CA ASP A 799 12.96 26.58 -26.68
C ASP A 799 11.87 26.18 -25.64
N PRO A 800 12.22 25.46 -24.55
CA PRO A 800 11.26 25.11 -23.50
C PRO A 800 10.70 26.31 -22.75
N GLU A 801 9.46 26.21 -22.29
CA GLU A 801 8.80 27.20 -21.43
C GLU A 801 8.79 26.72 -19.96
N GLU A 802 9.26 27.55 -19.04
CA GLU A 802 9.29 27.23 -17.61
C GLU A 802 7.87 27.33 -17.01
N VAL A 803 7.41 26.24 -16.40
CA VAL A 803 6.15 26.17 -15.66
C VAL A 803 6.45 26.20 -14.16
N LEU A 804 6.05 27.27 -13.49
CA LEU A 804 6.05 27.35 -12.04
C LEU A 804 4.81 26.63 -11.48
N VAL A 805 4.98 25.88 -10.39
CA VAL A 805 3.92 25.20 -9.65
C VAL A 805 4.01 25.60 -8.19
N THR A 806 2.94 26.16 -7.63
CA THR A 806 2.92 26.71 -6.26
C THR A 806 1.90 26.00 -5.39
N VAL A 807 2.27 25.74 -4.13
CA VAL A 807 1.42 25.12 -3.10
C VAL A 807 1.34 26.01 -1.86
N ALA A 808 0.12 26.39 -1.46
CA ALA A 808 -0.16 27.23 -0.31
C ALA A 808 -0.54 26.39 0.93
N GLY A 809 0.46 25.77 1.59
CA GLY A 809 0.22 24.86 2.73
C GLY A 809 -0.38 25.52 3.98
N ASN A 810 -0.32 26.84 4.11
CA ASN A 810 -1.08 27.60 5.11
C ASN A 810 -2.61 27.55 4.92
N LYS A 811 -3.10 27.24 3.71
CA LYS A 811 -4.53 26.99 3.42
C LYS A 811 -4.90 25.52 3.67
N LEU A 812 -3.94 24.60 3.56
CA LEU A 812 -4.14 23.17 3.74
C LEU A 812 -4.21 22.80 5.23
N SER A 813 -5.00 21.75 5.53
CA SER A 813 -4.92 21.07 6.83
C SER A 813 -3.59 20.31 6.99
N VAL A 814 -3.22 19.93 8.21
CA VAL A 814 -2.01 19.13 8.47
C VAL A 814 -2.16 17.75 7.85
N GLY A 815 -1.13 17.24 7.22
CA GLY A 815 -1.10 15.91 6.59
C GLY A 815 -0.30 15.90 5.30
N TYR A 816 -0.32 14.74 4.68
CA TYR A 816 0.31 14.44 3.41
C TYR A 816 -0.75 14.49 2.33
N TYR A 817 -0.43 15.01 1.15
CA TYR A 817 -1.31 15.03 -0.01
C TYR A 817 -0.59 14.43 -1.22
N GLN A 818 -1.32 13.69 -2.05
CA GLN A 818 -0.92 13.43 -3.42
C GLN A 818 -1.70 14.36 -4.33
N GLY A 819 -1.07 14.77 -5.42
CA GLY A 819 -1.69 15.56 -6.46
C GLY A 819 -1.20 15.16 -7.85
N ASN A 820 -1.83 15.75 -8.86
CA ASN A 820 -1.48 15.55 -10.26
C ASN A 820 -1.68 16.86 -11.02
N ILE A 821 -0.70 17.25 -11.85
CA ILE A 821 -0.85 18.32 -12.84
C ILE A 821 -1.21 17.64 -14.15
N LEU A 822 -2.44 17.81 -14.60
CA LEU A 822 -2.85 17.32 -15.91
C LEU A 822 -2.46 18.37 -16.96
N VAL A 823 -1.46 18.07 -17.77
CA VAL A 823 -1.22 18.75 -19.04
C VAL A 823 -2.28 18.26 -20.00
N ILE A 824 -3.04 19.15 -20.62
CA ILE A 824 -4.00 18.87 -21.70
C ILE A 824 -3.44 19.58 -22.93
N SER A 825 -3.39 18.93 -24.09
CA SER A 825 -2.83 19.53 -25.29
C SER A 825 -3.47 19.05 -26.59
N ASN A 826 -3.10 19.68 -27.70
CA ASN A 826 -3.44 19.22 -29.05
C ASN A 826 -2.49 18.13 -29.60
N ASP A 827 -1.58 17.56 -28.78
CA ASP A 827 -0.82 16.36 -29.12
C ASP A 827 -1.80 15.19 -29.37
N PRO A 828 -1.85 14.61 -30.57
CA PRO A 828 -2.82 13.57 -30.90
C PRO A 828 -2.51 12.22 -30.24
N ARG A 829 -1.28 11.98 -29.80
CA ARG A 829 -0.84 10.75 -29.12
C ARG A 829 -1.06 10.87 -27.62
N ASN A 830 -0.77 12.03 -27.05
CA ASN A 830 -0.89 12.33 -25.62
C ASN A 830 -1.74 13.59 -25.38
N PRO A 831 -3.04 13.58 -25.75
CA PRO A 831 -3.91 14.74 -25.58
C PRO A 831 -4.09 15.12 -24.10
N SER A 832 -3.74 14.22 -23.17
CA SER A 832 -3.43 14.59 -21.80
C SER A 832 -2.26 13.78 -21.22
N LYS A 833 -1.48 14.40 -20.32
CA LYS A 833 -0.33 13.82 -19.63
C LYS A 833 -0.32 14.26 -18.17
N GLY A 834 -0.27 13.32 -17.23
CA GLY A 834 -0.26 13.59 -15.79
C GLY A 834 1.15 13.70 -15.21
N ILE A 835 1.39 14.75 -14.42
CA ILE A 835 2.61 14.93 -13.60
C ILE A 835 2.23 14.76 -12.11
N PRO A 836 2.51 13.61 -11.49
CA PRO A 836 2.20 13.39 -10.09
C PRO A 836 3.10 14.21 -9.16
N PHE A 837 2.56 14.71 -8.06
CA PHE A 837 3.32 15.44 -7.04
C PHE A 837 2.86 15.08 -5.61
N LYS A 838 3.69 15.44 -4.62
CA LYS A 838 3.39 15.23 -3.18
C LYS A 838 3.46 16.55 -2.42
N VAL A 839 2.63 16.70 -1.38
CA VAL A 839 2.71 17.82 -0.43
C VAL A 839 2.73 17.27 0.99
N ASN A 840 3.74 17.64 1.77
CA ASN A 840 3.86 17.30 3.18
C ASN A 840 3.61 18.58 3.97
N ASN A 841 2.45 18.72 4.60
CA ASN A 841 2.07 19.92 5.35
C ASN A 841 2.01 19.62 6.86
N PHE A 842 2.97 20.10 7.65
CA PHE A 842 3.15 19.70 9.05
C PHE A 842 2.89 20.82 10.07
N LEU A 843 2.56 20.43 11.31
CA LEU A 843 2.48 21.29 12.50
C LEU A 843 3.14 20.55 13.67
N ILE A 844 3.93 21.24 14.49
CA ILE A 844 4.64 20.62 15.61
C ILE A 844 4.49 21.47 16.87
N GLU A 845 3.67 21.01 17.80
CA GLU A 845 3.46 21.64 19.10
C GLU A 845 4.48 21.14 20.13
N ASN A 846 4.85 22.04 21.05
CA ASN A 846 5.86 21.81 22.07
C ASN A 846 5.29 21.12 23.33
N ALA A 847 6.16 20.49 24.13
CA ALA A 847 5.78 19.68 25.29
C ALA A 847 5.02 20.46 26.38
N GLN A 848 3.95 19.85 26.88
CA GLN A 848 3.10 20.43 27.93
C GLN A 848 3.75 20.34 29.31
N VAL A 849 3.60 21.40 30.11
CA VAL A 849 4.13 21.50 31.47
C VAL A 849 3.46 20.48 32.41
N ASN A 850 4.24 19.91 33.33
CA ASN A 850 3.83 18.88 34.29
C ASN A 850 3.33 17.56 33.67
N ARG A 851 3.63 17.31 32.39
CA ARG A 851 3.30 16.07 31.68
C ARG A 851 4.53 15.17 31.54
N LEU A 852 4.38 13.90 31.93
CA LEU A 852 5.36 12.85 31.65
C LEU A 852 5.01 12.20 30.31
N TYR A 853 5.92 12.34 29.35
CA TYR A 853 5.91 11.67 28.05
C TYR A 853 6.75 10.39 28.12
N GLY A 854 6.34 9.37 27.37
CA GLY A 854 7.11 8.15 27.14
C GLY A 854 7.06 7.73 25.68
N SER A 855 8.11 7.06 25.20
CA SER A 855 8.18 6.53 23.83
C SER A 855 8.19 5.00 23.83
N THR A 856 7.44 4.37 22.92
CA THR A 856 7.42 2.90 22.77
C THR A 856 8.51 2.40 21.82
N GLY A 857 9.08 1.25 22.19
CA GLY A 857 10.00 0.46 21.39
C GLY A 857 9.29 -0.59 20.53
N ARG A 858 10.06 -1.61 20.11
CA ARG A 858 9.63 -2.59 19.12
C ARG A 858 8.44 -3.44 19.60
N GLY A 859 7.37 -3.47 18.83
CA GLY A 859 6.16 -4.22 19.15
C GLY A 859 5.17 -4.21 18.00
N VAL A 860 4.74 -5.41 17.58
CA VAL A 860 3.90 -5.70 16.39
C VAL A 860 2.89 -4.59 16.07
N GLY A 861 3.14 -3.83 14.99
CA GLY A 861 2.24 -2.78 14.50
C GLY A 861 2.21 -1.47 15.30
N SER A 862 3.31 -1.04 15.92
CA SER A 862 3.38 0.25 16.62
C SER A 862 4.53 1.14 16.14
N GLN A 863 4.22 2.01 15.18
CA GLN A 863 5.03 3.09 14.56
C GLN A 863 5.68 4.10 15.55
N GLY A 864 6.36 3.62 16.60
CA GLY A 864 6.89 4.38 17.74
C GLY A 864 5.85 5.30 18.37
N ARG A 865 5.01 4.78 19.26
CA ARG A 865 3.95 5.59 19.89
C ARG A 865 4.56 6.53 20.92
N VAL A 866 4.01 7.74 20.97
CA VAL A 866 4.19 8.68 22.07
C VAL A 866 3.00 8.50 23.00
N ILE A 867 3.29 8.35 24.29
CA ILE A 867 2.27 8.20 25.33
C ILE A 867 2.51 9.23 26.43
N SER A 868 1.47 9.56 27.19
CA SER A 868 1.60 10.17 28.50
C SER A 868 1.44 9.13 29.60
N ILE A 869 2.17 9.26 30.70
CA ILE A 869 2.11 8.34 31.84
C ILE A 869 1.75 9.13 33.10
N ASP A 870 0.71 8.70 33.81
CA ASP A 870 0.36 9.27 35.11
C ASP A 870 1.38 8.85 36.18
N LEU A 871 1.95 9.83 36.87
CA LEU A 871 3.03 9.63 37.85
C LEU A 871 2.60 8.95 39.16
N ASN A 872 1.29 8.90 39.45
CA ASN A 872 0.76 8.37 40.72
C ASN A 872 0.31 6.91 40.62
N THR A 873 -0.21 6.53 39.45
CA THR A 873 -0.78 5.22 39.14
C THR A 873 0.11 4.42 38.19
N GLY A 874 1.04 5.08 37.50
CA GLY A 874 1.85 4.49 36.45
C GLY A 874 1.11 4.20 35.14
N ALA A 875 -0.19 4.50 35.05
CA ALA A 875 -1.01 4.20 33.88
C ALA A 875 -0.67 5.09 32.68
N GLY A 876 -0.56 4.50 31.49
CA GLY A 876 -0.33 5.21 30.25
C GLY A 876 -1.62 5.56 29.51
N THR A 877 -1.57 6.64 28.74
CA THR A 877 -2.59 7.04 27.76
C THR A 877 -1.88 7.39 26.46
N GLU A 878 -2.36 6.86 25.34
CA GLU A 878 -1.79 7.14 24.02
C GLU A 878 -1.97 8.62 23.64
N ILE A 879 -0.93 9.22 23.07
CA ILE A 879 -0.99 10.55 22.44
C ILE A 879 -1.11 10.35 20.92
N GLY A 880 -0.28 9.46 20.37
CA GLY A 880 -0.45 8.91 19.02
C GLY A 880 0.83 8.33 18.44
N SER A 881 0.84 8.16 17.12
CA SER A 881 1.95 7.56 16.36
C SER A 881 2.97 8.60 15.94
N SER A 882 4.27 8.28 16.03
CA SER A 882 5.32 9.13 15.45
C SER A 882 5.62 8.85 13.98
N GLY A 883 5.22 7.70 13.46
CA GLY A 883 5.65 7.21 12.15
C GLY A 883 7.04 6.56 12.15
N PHE A 884 7.75 6.51 13.29
CA PHE A 884 9.11 5.93 13.38
C PHE A 884 9.20 4.86 14.48
N GLU A 885 9.34 3.58 14.12
CA GLU A 885 9.58 2.49 15.08
C GLU A 885 11.04 2.02 15.03
N PRO A 886 11.74 1.79 16.17
CA PRO A 886 11.41 2.20 17.53
C PRO A 886 11.91 3.62 17.87
N LEU A 887 11.14 4.39 18.62
CA LEU A 887 11.61 5.61 19.29
C LEU A 887 12.42 5.24 20.55
N LYS A 888 13.73 5.05 20.40
CA LYS A 888 14.61 4.53 21.46
C LYS A 888 14.82 5.48 22.63
N SER A 889 14.72 6.78 22.43
CA SER A 889 14.89 7.77 23.48
C SER A 889 14.14 9.05 23.11
N ILE A 890 13.66 9.78 24.12
CA ILE A 890 12.89 11.01 23.98
C ILE A 890 13.33 12.00 25.04
N THR A 891 13.44 13.28 24.69
CA THR A 891 13.93 14.35 25.56
C THR A 891 13.28 15.69 25.17
N ILE A 892 13.34 16.69 26.06
CA ILE A 892 12.71 18.00 25.85
C ILE A 892 13.80 19.07 25.93
N ASN A 893 13.89 19.91 24.91
CA ASN A 893 14.73 21.10 24.95
C ASN A 893 14.18 22.07 26.03
N PRO A 894 14.95 22.42 27.08
CA PRO A 894 14.44 23.26 28.15
C PRO A 894 14.16 24.71 27.72
N ALA A 895 14.73 25.18 26.60
CA ALA A 895 14.63 26.56 26.14
C ALA A 895 13.28 26.91 25.49
N ASP A 896 12.76 26.01 24.65
CA ASP A 896 11.53 26.20 23.85
C ASP A 896 10.44 25.15 24.16
N ASN A 897 10.78 24.10 24.91
CA ASN A 897 9.97 22.91 25.18
C ASN A 897 9.75 21.99 23.98
N ALA A 898 10.49 22.14 22.89
CA ALA A 898 10.40 21.22 21.76
C ALA A 898 10.81 19.80 22.20
N LEU A 899 9.98 18.83 21.82
CA LEU A 899 10.17 17.41 22.12
C LEU A 899 11.02 16.81 20.98
N PHE A 900 12.10 16.13 21.33
CA PHE A 900 13.00 15.48 20.39
C PHE A 900 13.13 14.01 20.74
N ALA A 901 13.28 13.17 19.73
CA ALA A 901 13.58 11.77 19.87
C ALA A 901 14.65 11.34 18.86
N PHE A 902 15.14 10.12 19.00
CA PHE A 902 15.75 9.44 17.88
C PHE A 902 15.08 8.10 17.61
N ALA A 903 14.89 7.84 16.32
CA ALA A 903 14.51 6.54 15.81
C ALA A 903 15.76 5.80 15.35
N LYS A 904 15.88 4.54 15.75
CA LYS A 904 16.93 3.65 15.24
C LYS A 904 16.48 2.21 15.35
N THR A 905 16.20 1.57 14.21
CA THR A 905 15.93 0.13 14.13
C THR A 905 17.19 -0.69 14.47
N VAL A 906 17.14 -2.00 14.28
CA VAL A 906 18.32 -2.89 14.34
C VAL A 906 18.96 -3.09 12.95
N ALA A 907 18.39 -2.49 11.91
CA ALA A 907 18.90 -2.46 10.54
C ALA A 907 19.58 -1.13 10.19
N ASP A 908 19.15 -0.02 10.80
CA ASP A 908 19.71 1.31 10.54
C ASP A 908 21.18 1.38 11.00
N SER A 909 22.08 1.76 10.09
CA SER A 909 23.49 1.99 10.42
C SER A 909 23.66 3.29 11.23
N THR A 910 22.91 4.31 10.87
CA THR A 910 22.79 5.65 11.47
C THR A 910 21.64 5.71 12.48
N ALA A 911 21.49 6.84 13.19
CA ALA A 911 20.28 7.15 13.94
C ALA A 911 19.53 8.32 13.30
N LYS A 912 18.21 8.21 13.12
CA LYS A 912 17.36 9.29 12.61
C LYS A 912 16.97 10.20 13.77
N PHE A 913 17.43 11.45 13.75
CA PHE A 913 17.03 12.46 14.73
C PHE A 913 15.71 13.10 14.29
N VAL A 914 14.74 13.15 15.19
CA VAL A 914 13.36 13.57 14.88
C VAL A 914 12.85 14.58 15.91
N ARG A 915 12.11 15.60 15.44
CA ARG A 915 11.29 16.47 16.30
C ARG A 915 9.91 15.83 16.44
N VAL A 916 9.34 15.82 17.63
CA VAL A 916 8.09 15.13 17.94
C VAL A 916 7.02 16.14 18.31
N ASN A 917 5.83 16.04 17.72
CA ASN A 917 4.67 16.82 18.08
C ASN A 917 4.08 16.31 19.41
N ALA A 918 3.93 17.19 20.38
CA ALA A 918 3.55 16.83 21.74
C ALA A 918 2.04 16.57 21.95
N SER A 919 1.19 16.83 20.96
CA SER A 919 -0.27 16.67 21.05
C SER A 919 -0.84 15.44 20.34
N ASP A 920 -0.22 14.99 19.25
CA ASP A 920 -0.61 13.79 18.49
C ASP A 920 0.53 12.74 18.34
N GLY A 921 1.73 13.05 18.84
CA GLY A 921 2.88 12.16 18.79
C GLY A 921 3.66 12.13 17.48
N PHE A 922 3.21 12.84 16.44
CA PHE A 922 3.79 12.81 15.10
C PHE A 922 5.29 13.19 15.07
N GLY A 923 6.10 12.45 14.33
CA GLY A 923 7.53 12.74 14.15
C GLY A 923 7.82 13.49 12.84
N LEU A 924 8.59 14.56 12.91
CA LEU A 924 9.28 15.17 11.76
C LEU A 924 10.74 14.72 11.77
N TYR A 925 11.18 14.10 10.68
CA TYR A 925 12.59 13.80 10.43
C TYR A 925 13.40 15.09 10.24
N LEU A 926 14.55 15.18 10.90
CA LEU A 926 15.47 16.32 10.76
C LEU A 926 16.73 15.93 9.97
N PHE A 927 17.46 14.92 10.44
CA PHE A 927 18.69 14.42 9.82
C PHE A 927 19.09 13.04 10.38
N GLU A 928 19.96 12.35 9.65
CA GLU A 928 20.65 11.16 10.14
C GLU A 928 22.00 11.50 10.79
N LEU A 929 22.33 10.79 11.85
CA LEU A 929 23.58 10.94 12.59
C LEU A 929 24.50 9.73 12.39
N GLY A 930 25.75 10.01 12.01
CA GLY A 930 26.77 9.02 11.62
C GLY A 930 27.48 8.26 12.76
N LEU A 931 26.87 8.12 13.95
CA LEU A 931 27.41 7.28 15.03
C LEU A 931 26.30 6.38 15.62
N ASP A 932 26.70 5.37 16.38
CA ASP A 932 25.78 4.41 17.00
C ASP A 932 25.37 4.81 18.43
N PHE A 933 24.31 5.60 18.53
CA PHE A 933 23.80 6.15 19.80
C PHE A 933 22.81 5.23 20.52
N THR A 934 22.79 5.33 21.85
CA THR A 934 21.95 4.52 22.74
C THR A 934 20.93 5.33 23.53
N ALA A 935 21.25 6.57 23.92
CA ALA A 935 20.36 7.47 24.67
C ALA A 935 20.74 8.94 24.44
N ILE A 936 19.76 9.85 24.57
CA ILE A 936 19.93 11.30 24.46
C ILE A 936 19.30 12.01 25.67
N VAL A 937 19.85 13.16 26.10
CA VAL A 937 19.22 14.04 27.08
C VAL A 937 19.71 15.49 26.94
N PHE A 938 18.79 16.46 26.96
CA PHE A 938 19.17 17.87 27.16
C PHE A 938 19.54 18.12 28.62
N ASP A 939 20.66 18.82 28.85
CA ASP A 939 20.96 19.45 30.13
C ASP A 939 20.16 20.75 30.31
N THR A 940 20.04 21.18 31.56
CA THR A 940 19.44 22.44 32.04
C THR A 940 19.95 23.71 31.36
N ASP A 941 21.15 23.69 30.77
CA ASP A 941 21.73 24.81 30.01
C ASP A 941 21.41 24.78 28.49
N GLY A 942 20.69 23.76 28.03
CA GLY A 942 20.35 23.55 26.61
C GLY A 942 21.33 22.66 25.85
N THR A 943 22.41 22.20 26.46
CA THR A 943 23.37 21.27 25.83
C THR A 943 22.74 19.89 25.66
N LEU A 944 22.67 19.37 24.43
CA LEU A 944 22.19 18.01 24.16
C LEU A 944 23.34 17.00 24.30
N TYR A 945 23.31 16.21 25.38
CA TYR A 945 24.21 15.10 25.59
C TYR A 945 23.65 13.81 25.01
N LEU A 946 24.54 12.96 24.52
CA LEU A 946 24.18 11.62 24.06
C LEU A 946 25.27 10.58 24.34
N THR A 947 24.88 9.31 24.39
CA THR A 947 25.79 8.19 24.61
C THR A 947 25.80 7.22 23.44
N THR A 948 26.93 6.55 23.23
CA THR A 948 27.15 5.59 22.15
C THR A 948 27.39 4.16 22.66
N SER A 949 27.16 3.16 21.80
CA SER A 949 27.37 1.74 22.10
C SER A 949 28.84 1.41 22.40
N ASP A 950 29.78 2.19 21.86
CA ASP A 950 31.22 2.12 22.18
C ASP A 950 31.61 2.82 23.50
N LYS A 951 30.60 3.14 24.33
CA LYS A 951 30.72 3.61 25.73
C LYS A 951 31.37 4.98 25.87
N LYS A 952 30.95 5.93 25.03
CA LYS A 952 31.37 7.35 25.05
C LYS A 952 30.19 8.29 25.27
N LEU A 953 30.52 9.52 25.62
CA LEU A 953 29.64 10.68 25.75
C LEU A 953 30.05 11.72 24.69
N TYR A 954 29.09 12.28 23.97
CA TYR A 954 29.28 13.43 23.08
C TYR A 954 28.22 14.50 23.37
N GLU A 955 28.53 15.73 22.96
CA GLU A 955 27.56 16.81 22.75
C GLU A 955 27.07 16.76 21.30
N LEU A 956 25.80 17.08 21.07
CA LEU A 956 25.15 17.15 19.76
C LEU A 956 24.56 18.55 19.54
N ASP A 957 24.81 19.15 18.39
CA ASP A 957 24.06 20.30 17.90
C ASP A 957 22.72 19.81 17.29
N PRO A 958 21.55 20.16 17.87
CA PRO A 958 20.25 19.70 17.41
C PRO A 958 19.77 20.37 16.11
N VAL A 959 20.48 21.40 15.62
CA VAL A 959 20.18 22.10 14.36
C VAL A 959 21.06 21.58 13.22
N THR A 960 22.37 21.37 13.48
CA THR A 960 23.34 21.02 12.44
C THR A 960 23.73 19.54 12.41
N GLY A 961 23.34 18.74 13.42
CA GLY A 961 23.76 17.35 13.56
C GLY A 961 25.24 17.15 13.94
N ALA A 962 25.98 18.24 14.18
CA ALA A 962 27.40 18.18 14.53
C ALA A 962 27.60 17.56 15.92
N THR A 963 28.57 16.64 16.05
CA THR A 963 28.88 15.97 17.32
C THR A 963 30.29 16.28 17.82
N THR A 964 30.42 16.53 19.13
CA THR A 964 31.69 16.83 19.80
C THR A 964 31.96 15.79 20.89
N PHE A 965 33.08 15.06 20.79
CA PHE A 965 33.45 14.06 21.79
C PHE A 965 33.79 14.70 23.14
N VAL A 966 33.19 14.18 24.21
CA VAL A 966 33.39 14.67 25.59
C VAL A 966 34.29 13.72 26.37
N ALA A 967 33.86 12.47 26.59
CA ALA A 967 34.58 11.52 27.43
C ALA A 967 34.26 10.04 27.15
N ASN A 968 35.12 9.14 27.62
CA ASN A 968 34.81 7.70 27.68
C ASN A 968 34.14 7.40 29.02
N ILE A 969 32.97 6.76 29.00
CA ILE A 969 32.16 6.48 30.20
C ILE A 969 32.24 5.02 30.66
N GLY A 970 32.70 4.09 29.80
CA GLY A 970 33.04 2.71 30.20
C GLY A 970 31.86 1.78 30.57
N ILE A 971 30.63 2.30 30.62
CA ILE A 971 29.38 1.54 30.79
C ILE A 971 28.52 1.62 29.52
N ASN A 972 27.74 0.57 29.21
CA ASN A 972 26.74 0.64 28.14
C ASN A 972 25.43 1.26 28.68
N VAL A 973 25.10 2.46 28.23
CA VAL A 973 23.93 3.21 28.73
C VAL A 973 22.69 2.84 27.92
N GLY A 974 21.66 2.32 28.58
CA GLY A 974 20.35 2.08 27.98
C GLY A 974 19.33 3.18 28.27
N ALA A 975 19.54 3.94 29.35
CA ALA A 975 18.66 5.02 29.78
C ALA A 975 19.50 6.17 30.35
N LEU A 976 19.23 7.41 29.95
CA LEU A 976 19.98 8.59 30.36
C LEU A 976 19.02 9.66 30.87
N ALA A 977 19.36 10.32 31.98
CA ALA A 977 18.57 11.40 32.56
C ALA A 977 19.48 12.46 33.20
N ILE A 978 19.07 13.73 33.13
CA ILE A 978 19.69 14.84 33.84
C ILE A 978 18.79 15.23 35.02
N ASN A 979 19.37 15.61 36.15
CA ASN A 979 18.63 16.16 37.27
C ASN A 979 18.63 17.70 37.24
N ASN A 980 17.84 18.34 38.12
CA ASN A 980 17.72 19.82 38.18
C ASN A 980 19.02 20.57 38.56
N THR A 981 20.12 19.86 38.84
CA THR A 981 21.44 20.44 39.13
C THR A 981 22.49 20.13 38.05
N GLY A 982 22.11 19.53 36.92
CA GLY A 982 23.04 19.15 35.85
C GLY A 982 23.88 17.89 36.16
N GLU A 983 23.49 17.07 37.13
CA GLU A 983 24.09 15.74 37.32
C GLU A 983 23.51 14.76 36.29
N LEU A 984 24.38 14.03 35.59
CA LEU A 984 24.01 13.03 34.61
C LEU A 984 23.86 11.64 35.27
N TRP A 985 22.74 10.97 35.02
CA TRP A 985 22.38 9.67 35.59
C TRP A 985 22.09 8.66 34.48
N ALA A 986 22.48 7.40 34.71
CA ALA A 986 22.36 6.34 33.72
C ALA A 986 21.86 5.00 34.30
N GLY A 987 21.01 4.34 33.53
CA GLY A 987 20.67 2.92 33.64
C GLY A 987 21.47 2.11 32.61
N VAL A 988 21.94 0.92 33.00
CA VAL A 988 22.83 0.09 32.16
C VAL A 988 22.06 -0.98 31.39
N ASP A 989 22.36 -1.14 30.10
CA ASP A 989 21.86 -2.22 29.25
C ASP A 989 22.95 -3.27 28.96
N GLU A 990 23.31 -4.03 29.99
CA GLU A 990 24.19 -5.21 29.89
C GLU A 990 23.61 -6.36 30.71
N SER A 991 23.58 -7.58 30.15
CA SER A 991 22.93 -8.76 30.76
C SER A 991 23.53 -9.21 32.11
N SER A 992 24.77 -8.82 32.40
CA SER A 992 25.48 -9.03 33.68
C SER A 992 25.32 -7.88 34.68
N GLU A 993 24.76 -6.75 34.23
CA GLU A 993 24.61 -5.50 34.98
C GLU A 993 23.13 -5.06 35.10
N ASN A 994 22.18 -5.84 34.56
CA ASN A 994 20.73 -5.65 34.68
C ASN A 994 20.36 -5.10 36.07
N ASP A 995 19.56 -4.03 36.10
CA ASP A 995 19.03 -3.34 37.29
C ASP A 995 19.93 -2.28 37.97
N ARG A 996 21.15 -2.02 37.49
CA ARG A 996 22.05 -1.02 38.09
C ARG A 996 21.82 0.42 37.64
N ILE A 997 22.05 1.34 38.58
CA ILE A 997 21.99 2.80 38.41
C ILE A 997 23.36 3.43 38.72
N TYR A 998 23.80 4.34 37.85
CA TYR A 998 25.08 5.06 37.94
C TYR A 998 24.88 6.58 37.78
N LYS A 999 25.81 7.35 38.34
CA LYS A 999 26.07 8.75 37.97
C LYS A 999 27.23 8.79 36.97
N ILE A 1000 27.22 9.76 36.07
CA ILE A 1000 28.31 10.04 35.12
C ILE A 1000 28.81 11.45 35.38
N ASP A 1001 30.12 11.62 35.61
CA ASP A 1001 30.75 12.93 35.62
C ASP A 1001 30.91 13.42 34.17
N LYS A 1002 30.16 14.47 33.78
CA LYS A 1002 30.10 14.94 32.38
C LYS A 1002 31.40 15.59 31.86
N VAL A 1003 32.40 15.85 32.71
CA VAL A 1003 33.69 16.45 32.31
C VAL A 1003 34.77 15.39 32.14
N THR A 1004 34.76 14.36 32.98
CA THR A 1004 35.83 13.34 33.05
C THR A 1004 35.39 11.97 32.54
N GLY A 1005 34.09 11.75 32.37
CA GLY A 1005 33.49 10.45 32.04
C GLY A 1005 33.46 9.45 33.20
N VAL A 1006 33.94 9.82 34.39
CA VAL A 1006 34.02 8.89 35.53
C VAL A 1006 32.62 8.48 36.00
N THR A 1007 32.34 7.18 35.96
CA THR A 1007 31.04 6.63 36.39
C THR A 1007 31.07 6.15 37.82
N THR A 1008 30.14 6.63 38.65
CA THR A 1008 29.99 6.25 40.06
C THR A 1008 28.70 5.45 40.25
N ARG A 1009 28.81 4.20 40.70
CA ARG A 1009 27.63 3.35 40.94
C ARG A 1009 26.85 3.84 42.16
N VAL A 1010 25.54 4.06 41.99
CA VAL A 1010 24.61 4.41 43.07
C VAL A 1010 24.08 3.14 43.74
N GLY A 1011 23.62 2.16 42.94
CA GLY A 1011 22.97 0.99 43.52
C GLY A 1011 22.44 -0.04 42.52
N ARG A 1012 21.29 -0.62 42.88
CA ARG A 1012 20.47 -1.56 42.09
C ARG A 1012 19.01 -1.34 42.42
N THR A 1013 18.13 -1.39 41.43
CA THR A 1013 16.68 -1.28 41.67
C THR A 1013 16.14 -2.47 42.46
N GLY A 1014 16.79 -3.64 42.40
CA GLY A 1014 16.38 -4.84 43.15
C GLY A 1014 15.19 -5.55 42.52
N LEU A 1015 14.70 -5.06 41.37
CA LEU A 1015 13.60 -5.66 40.61
C LEU A 1015 14.08 -6.72 39.62
N ASN A 1016 15.41 -6.89 39.46
CA ASN A 1016 16.04 -7.85 38.54
C ASN A 1016 15.51 -7.77 37.10
N LYS A 1017 15.17 -6.55 36.67
CA LYS A 1017 14.76 -6.17 35.31
C LYS A 1017 15.65 -5.03 34.83
N LYS A 1018 15.86 -4.93 33.51
CA LYS A 1018 16.51 -3.77 32.91
C LYS A 1018 15.70 -2.50 33.20
N THR A 1019 16.39 -1.41 33.50
CA THR A 1019 15.79 -0.07 33.60
C THR A 1019 15.94 0.56 32.21
N LYS A 1020 14.84 0.58 31.44
CA LYS A 1020 14.87 0.88 30.00
C LYS A 1020 14.75 2.37 29.70
N ALA A 1021 14.10 3.14 30.57
CA ALA A 1021 14.07 4.58 30.54
C ALA A 1021 14.29 5.17 31.94
N LEU A 1022 14.75 6.42 32.00
CA LEU A 1022 14.94 7.20 33.23
C LEU A 1022 14.49 8.64 32.98
N VAL A 1023 13.97 9.31 34.01
CA VAL A 1023 13.65 10.75 33.97
C VAL A 1023 13.61 11.32 35.39
N PHE A 1024 13.97 12.59 35.55
CA PHE A 1024 13.68 13.33 36.78
C PHE A 1024 12.31 14.03 36.64
N GLY A 1025 11.39 13.68 37.54
CA GLY A 1025 10.05 14.25 37.61
C GLY A 1025 9.95 15.36 38.65
N PRO A 1026 8.73 15.63 39.18
CA PRO A 1026 8.50 16.57 40.27
C PRO A 1026 9.46 16.38 41.46
N GLU A 1027 9.84 17.47 42.10
CA GLU A 1027 10.72 17.52 43.28
C GLU A 1027 12.10 16.85 43.09
N ASP A 1028 12.61 16.75 41.85
CA ASP A 1028 13.86 16.08 41.51
C ASP A 1028 13.84 14.58 41.91
N ILE A 1029 12.65 13.96 41.88
CA ILE A 1029 12.45 12.52 42.10
C ILE A 1029 12.84 11.76 40.82
N LEU A 1030 13.65 10.71 40.97
CA LEU A 1030 14.04 9.85 39.85
C LEU A 1030 12.98 8.79 39.59
N TYR A 1031 12.48 8.75 38.36
CA TYR A 1031 11.58 7.73 37.84
C TYR A 1031 12.29 6.92 36.74
N GLY A 1032 11.76 5.73 36.45
CA GLY A 1032 12.19 4.94 35.30
C GLY A 1032 11.15 3.90 34.89
N THR A 1033 11.42 3.18 33.81
CA THR A 1033 10.60 2.04 33.37
C THR A 1033 11.33 0.71 33.52
N THR A 1034 10.59 -0.35 33.79
CA THR A 1034 11.09 -1.73 33.73
C THR A 1034 10.28 -2.59 32.78
N GLY A 1035 10.96 -3.38 31.95
CA GLY A 1035 10.36 -4.24 30.95
C GLY A 1035 11.39 -4.72 29.93
N GLU A 1036 11.03 -5.76 29.17
CA GLU A 1036 11.67 -6.05 27.88
C GLU A 1036 10.77 -5.47 26.78
N GLU A 1037 11.29 -5.28 25.56
CA GLU A 1037 10.55 -4.64 24.45
C GLU A 1037 9.19 -5.31 24.19
N ASN A 1038 9.14 -6.64 24.23
CA ASN A 1038 7.94 -7.44 24.02
C ASN A 1038 6.99 -7.56 25.24
N LEU A 1039 7.25 -6.88 26.36
CA LEU A 1039 6.47 -6.99 27.61
C LEU A 1039 5.90 -5.66 28.07
N PHE A 1040 4.75 -5.70 28.77
CA PHE A 1040 4.16 -4.51 29.40
C PHE A 1040 5.15 -3.90 30.39
N SER A 1041 5.42 -2.60 30.22
CA SER A 1041 6.35 -1.86 31.06
C SER A 1041 5.68 -1.42 32.37
N ALA A 1042 6.47 -1.34 33.43
CA ALA A 1042 6.03 -0.79 34.71
C ALA A 1042 6.78 0.51 35.00
N LEU A 1043 6.06 1.54 35.45
CA LEU A 1043 6.67 2.76 35.99
C LEU A 1043 7.20 2.46 37.40
N ILE A 1044 8.43 2.88 37.67
CA ILE A 1044 9.11 2.72 38.95
C ILE A 1044 9.64 4.07 39.46
N GLN A 1045 9.63 4.25 40.77
CA GLN A 1045 10.37 5.31 41.47
C GLN A 1045 11.70 4.74 41.97
N ILE A 1046 12.79 5.50 41.89
CA ILE A 1046 14.14 5.05 42.26
C ILE A 1046 14.71 5.94 43.38
N ASP A 1047 15.14 5.32 44.47
CA ASP A 1047 15.83 6.01 45.56
C ASP A 1047 17.24 6.45 45.12
N ARG A 1048 17.50 7.76 45.21
CA ARG A 1048 18.74 8.40 44.73
C ARG A 1048 19.98 8.11 45.60
N THR A 1049 19.83 7.48 46.77
CA THR A 1049 20.95 7.18 47.68
C THR A 1049 21.39 5.72 47.57
N THR A 1050 20.44 4.82 47.36
CA THR A 1050 20.59 3.36 47.41
C THR A 1050 20.36 2.69 46.06
N GLY A 1051 19.79 3.41 45.08
CA GLY A 1051 19.37 2.91 43.78
C GLY A 1051 18.14 2.01 43.81
N ALA A 1052 17.51 1.78 44.97
CA ALA A 1052 16.40 0.84 45.14
C ALA A 1052 15.13 1.32 44.40
N GLY A 1053 14.46 0.41 43.69
CA GLY A 1053 13.29 0.69 42.88
C GLY A 1053 11.99 0.24 43.55
N THR A 1054 10.98 1.11 43.54
CA THR A 1054 9.61 0.79 43.97
C THR A 1054 8.68 0.91 42.77
N GLN A 1055 7.91 -0.14 42.48
CA GLN A 1055 6.94 -0.11 41.37
C GLN A 1055 5.73 0.74 41.75
N ILE A 1056 5.35 1.67 40.86
CA ILE A 1056 4.15 2.51 40.98
C ILE A 1056 2.96 1.77 40.35
N GLY A 1057 3.10 1.35 39.10
CA GLY A 1057 2.07 0.59 38.37
C GLY A 1057 2.50 0.17 36.97
N LEU A 1058 1.60 -0.51 36.25
CA LEU A 1058 1.82 -0.91 34.86
C LEU A 1058 1.36 0.21 33.92
N THR A 1059 2.14 0.50 32.88
CA THR A 1059 1.80 1.53 31.90
C THR A 1059 0.67 1.11 30.95
N GLY A 1060 0.42 -0.19 30.80
CA GLY A 1060 -0.49 -0.70 29.76
C GLY A 1060 0.12 -0.71 28.36
N PHE A 1061 1.35 -0.20 28.19
CA PHE A 1061 2.11 -0.21 26.94
C PHE A 1061 3.35 -1.10 27.06
N ARG A 1062 3.80 -1.67 25.93
CA ARG A 1062 5.00 -2.52 25.89
C ARG A 1062 6.25 -1.70 25.59
N GLY A 1063 7.40 -2.17 26.07
CA GLY A 1063 8.72 -1.63 25.74
C GLY A 1063 8.86 -0.11 25.82
N ILE A 1064 8.63 0.53 26.97
CA ILE A 1064 8.87 1.99 27.11
C ILE A 1064 10.38 2.25 27.23
N LEU A 1065 10.96 2.85 26.18
CA LEU A 1065 12.40 3.07 26.01
C LEU A 1065 12.84 4.50 26.34
N GLY A 1066 12.00 5.50 26.06
CA GLY A 1066 12.25 6.89 26.44
C GLY A 1066 11.26 7.38 27.50
N LEU A 1067 11.70 8.32 28.35
CA LEU A 1067 10.85 9.13 29.21
C LEU A 1067 11.34 10.59 29.18
N ALA A 1068 10.42 11.54 29.07
CA ALA A 1068 10.72 12.97 29.15
C ALA A 1068 9.64 13.70 29.96
N PHE A 1069 10.04 14.63 30.82
CA PHE A 1069 9.13 15.38 31.69
C PHE A 1069 9.42 16.87 31.59
N LYS A 1070 8.39 17.69 31.30
CA LYS A 1070 8.54 19.15 31.36
C LYS A 1070 8.20 19.65 32.76
N TYR A 1071 9.21 20.11 33.48
CA TYR A 1071 9.05 20.78 34.76
C TYR A 1071 8.51 22.21 34.60
N ASP A 1072 7.67 22.68 35.52
CA ASP A 1072 7.35 24.11 35.64
C ASP A 1072 8.54 24.89 36.20
N SER A 1073 9.33 25.49 35.32
CA SER A 1073 10.56 26.21 35.66
C SER A 1073 10.35 27.54 36.42
N THR A 1074 9.10 27.92 36.73
CA THR A 1074 8.82 29.13 37.53
C THR A 1074 9.10 28.95 39.03
N ALA A 1075 9.38 27.72 39.49
CA ALA A 1075 9.40 27.35 40.91
C ALA A 1075 10.66 27.71 41.73
N VAL A 1076 11.53 28.66 41.31
CA VAL A 1076 12.56 29.24 42.22
C VAL A 1076 12.84 30.74 42.01
N SER A 1077 11.87 31.59 42.36
CA SER A 1077 12.17 32.80 43.14
C SER A 1077 10.95 33.26 43.94
N VAL A 1078 11.13 33.82 45.14
CA VAL A 1078 10.01 34.32 45.94
C VAL A 1078 9.62 35.72 45.46
N GLU A 1079 8.82 35.78 44.41
CA GLU A 1079 7.85 36.85 44.22
C GLU A 1079 6.53 36.25 43.77
N SER A 1080 5.46 36.54 44.53
CA SER A 1080 4.21 35.79 44.45
C SER A 1080 3.38 36.15 43.22
N GLN A 1081 3.47 35.35 42.15
CA GLN A 1081 2.31 35.14 41.29
C GLN A 1081 1.45 34.05 41.92
N LYS A 1082 0.23 34.43 42.33
CA LYS A 1082 -0.75 33.49 42.85
C LYS A 1082 -1.15 32.51 41.73
N PRO A 1083 -1.50 31.24 42.04
CA PRO A 1083 -2.34 30.48 41.13
C PRO A 1083 -3.59 31.31 40.85
N THR A 1084 -4.01 31.40 39.58
CA THR A 1084 -5.19 32.15 39.17
C THR A 1084 -6.44 31.45 39.70
N VAL A 1085 -6.76 31.71 40.96
CA VAL A 1085 -8.07 31.40 41.54
C VAL A 1085 -9.10 32.12 40.65
N PRO A 1086 -10.04 31.40 40.03
CA PRO A 1086 -11.04 32.03 39.18
C PRO A 1086 -11.81 33.07 39.98
N ASP A 1087 -12.10 34.25 39.41
CA ASP A 1087 -12.78 35.34 40.14
C ASP A 1087 -14.25 35.02 40.46
N GLN A 1088 -14.83 34.01 39.79
CA GLN A 1088 -16.23 33.61 39.90
C GLN A 1088 -16.41 32.10 39.70
N PHE A 1089 -17.58 31.61 40.09
CA PHE A 1089 -18.00 30.26 39.73
C PHE A 1089 -18.36 30.19 38.23
N GLU A 1090 -17.96 29.13 37.55
CA GLU A 1090 -18.27 28.90 36.14
C GLU A 1090 -18.60 27.43 35.88
N LEU A 1091 -19.47 27.16 34.90
CA LEU A 1091 -19.69 25.83 34.32
C LEU A 1091 -19.46 25.94 32.82
N SER A 1092 -18.41 25.30 32.31
CA SER A 1092 -18.03 25.35 30.89
C SER A 1092 -18.91 24.43 30.05
N GLN A 1093 -18.88 24.60 28.73
CA GLN A 1093 -19.52 23.66 27.81
C GLN A 1093 -18.76 22.32 27.83
N ASN A 1094 -19.47 21.20 27.81
CA ASN A 1094 -18.85 19.88 27.72
C ASN A 1094 -18.18 19.71 26.35
N TYR A 1095 -17.07 18.99 26.30
CA TYR A 1095 -16.33 18.74 25.06
C TYR A 1095 -15.90 17.26 24.96
N PRO A 1096 -16.08 16.59 23.81
CA PRO A 1096 -16.82 17.06 22.63
C PRO A 1096 -18.33 17.25 22.93
N ASN A 1097 -19.04 17.99 22.07
CA ASN A 1097 -20.50 18.13 22.09
C ASN A 1097 -21.02 18.51 20.68
N PRO A 1098 -21.71 17.61 19.94
CA PRO A 1098 -22.16 16.27 20.36
C PRO A 1098 -21.02 15.31 20.73
N PHE A 1099 -21.33 14.24 21.45
CA PHE A 1099 -20.35 13.27 21.93
C PHE A 1099 -20.83 11.81 21.77
N ASN A 1100 -19.90 10.87 21.66
CA ASN A 1100 -20.17 9.43 21.59
C ASN A 1100 -18.94 8.62 22.08
N PRO A 1101 -19.04 7.74 23.09
CA PRO A 1101 -20.02 7.73 24.18
C PRO A 1101 -19.56 8.60 25.38
N SER A 1102 -18.41 9.29 25.28
CA SER A 1102 -17.79 10.04 26.38
C SER A 1102 -17.53 11.53 26.10
N THR A 1103 -17.62 12.35 27.15
CA THR A 1103 -17.39 13.81 27.13
C THR A 1103 -16.85 14.30 28.47
N THR A 1104 -16.07 15.39 28.46
CA THR A 1104 -15.52 16.03 29.66
C THR A 1104 -16.31 17.29 30.01
N ILE A 1105 -16.70 17.44 31.28
CA ILE A 1105 -17.40 18.62 31.80
C ILE A 1105 -16.43 19.41 32.70
N SER A 1106 -16.06 20.61 32.28
CA SER A 1106 -15.19 21.52 33.05
C SER A 1106 -15.99 22.58 33.81
N PHE A 1107 -15.49 23.01 34.97
CA PHE A 1107 -16.07 24.06 35.81
C PHE A 1107 -15.01 24.75 36.68
N ALA A 1108 -15.33 25.94 37.18
CA ALA A 1108 -14.44 26.76 38.00
C ALA A 1108 -15.09 27.10 39.33
N ILE A 1109 -14.34 27.09 40.44
CA ILE A 1109 -14.81 27.51 41.77
C ILE A 1109 -13.81 28.51 42.41
N PRO A 1110 -14.27 29.72 42.83
CA PRO A 1110 -13.41 30.80 43.34
C PRO A 1110 -12.97 30.60 44.79
N GLU A 1111 -13.61 29.68 45.50
CA GLU A 1111 -13.36 29.36 46.90
C GLU A 1111 -13.60 27.87 47.13
N ASN A 1112 -13.07 27.32 48.23
CA ASN A 1112 -13.35 25.94 48.63
C ASN A 1112 -14.86 25.74 48.76
N SER A 1113 -15.42 24.76 48.05
CA SER A 1113 -16.86 24.62 47.86
C SER A 1113 -17.31 23.18 47.94
N ASN A 1114 -18.47 22.94 48.54
CA ASN A 1114 -19.18 21.67 48.42
C ASN A 1114 -19.88 21.64 47.05
N VAL A 1115 -19.48 20.74 46.14
CA VAL A 1115 -19.93 20.67 44.75
C VAL A 1115 -20.67 19.36 44.49
N LYS A 1116 -21.90 19.45 44.00
CA LYS A 1116 -22.63 18.34 43.36
C LYS A 1116 -22.80 18.63 41.86
N LEU A 1117 -22.32 17.73 41.01
CA LEU A 1117 -22.50 17.76 39.55
C LEU A 1117 -23.30 16.54 39.11
N SER A 1118 -24.44 16.76 38.44
CA SER A 1118 -25.38 15.70 38.06
C SER A 1118 -25.92 15.86 36.65
N VAL A 1119 -26.28 14.74 36.03
CA VAL A 1119 -26.84 14.66 34.68
C VAL A 1119 -28.32 14.30 34.75
N TYR A 1120 -29.12 14.92 33.87
CA TYR A 1120 -30.56 14.80 33.75
C TYR A 1120 -30.98 14.56 32.30
N ASN A 1121 -32.08 13.82 32.09
CA ASN A 1121 -32.71 13.71 30.77
C ASN A 1121 -33.72 14.85 30.52
N LEU A 1122 -34.34 14.86 29.33
CA LEU A 1122 -35.40 15.82 28.94
C LEU A 1122 -36.61 15.85 29.90
N LEU A 1123 -36.86 14.78 30.67
CA LEU A 1123 -37.95 14.70 31.65
C LEU A 1123 -37.56 15.26 33.03
N GLY A 1124 -36.30 15.69 33.21
CA GLY A 1124 -35.76 16.15 34.49
C GLY A 1124 -35.38 15.03 35.47
N GLU A 1125 -35.34 13.77 35.03
CA GLU A 1125 -34.92 12.65 35.86
C GLU A 1125 -33.39 12.61 36.00
N GLU A 1126 -32.88 12.47 37.23
CA GLU A 1126 -31.44 12.30 37.47
C GLU A 1126 -30.96 10.96 36.86
N ILE A 1127 -30.06 11.05 35.89
CA ILE A 1127 -29.43 9.93 35.20
C ILE A 1127 -28.26 9.40 36.03
N THR A 1128 -27.41 10.30 36.50
CA THR A 1128 -26.28 10.00 37.39
C THR A 1128 -25.80 11.27 38.10
N THR A 1129 -25.10 11.11 39.22
CA THR A 1129 -24.30 12.16 39.85
C THR A 1129 -22.83 11.84 39.58
N LEU A 1130 -22.15 12.73 38.86
CA LEU A 1130 -20.75 12.57 38.44
C LEU A 1130 -19.77 12.92 39.55
N LEU A 1131 -20.13 13.92 40.36
CA LEU A 1131 -19.34 14.40 41.49
C LEU A 1131 -20.27 14.85 42.63
N ASN A 1132 -19.89 14.55 43.87
CA ASN A 1132 -20.54 15.08 45.07
C ASN A 1132 -19.54 15.12 46.24
N GLY A 1133 -18.95 16.27 46.52
CA GLY A 1133 -17.93 16.41 47.56
C GLY A 1133 -17.35 17.82 47.69
N ASP A 1134 -16.48 18.00 48.68
CA ASP A 1134 -15.77 19.26 48.91
C ASP A 1134 -14.54 19.39 48.01
N LEU A 1135 -14.47 20.46 47.22
CA LEU A 1135 -13.36 20.79 46.34
C LEU A 1135 -12.67 22.09 46.77
N SER A 1136 -11.36 22.19 46.52
CA SER A 1136 -10.59 23.42 46.73
C SER A 1136 -10.77 24.43 45.60
N ALA A 1137 -10.60 25.73 45.90
CA ALA A 1137 -10.60 26.81 44.93
C ALA A 1137 -9.71 26.49 43.70
N GLY A 1138 -10.23 26.65 42.49
CA GLY A 1138 -9.54 26.30 41.24
C GLY A 1138 -10.48 25.90 40.10
N TYR A 1139 -9.87 25.46 38.99
CA TYR A 1139 -10.55 24.86 37.84
C TYR A 1139 -10.54 23.34 37.97
N HIS A 1140 -11.63 22.70 37.56
CA HIS A 1140 -11.89 21.26 37.71
C HIS A 1140 -12.54 20.70 36.45
N SER A 1141 -12.38 19.40 36.20
CA SER A 1141 -13.03 18.68 35.09
C SER A 1141 -13.46 17.28 35.52
N VAL A 1142 -14.57 16.79 34.98
CA VAL A 1142 -15.11 15.46 35.26
C VAL A 1142 -15.60 14.81 33.97
N ASP A 1143 -15.13 13.58 33.71
CA ASP A 1143 -15.53 12.80 32.55
C ASP A 1143 -16.85 12.07 32.78
N TRP A 1144 -17.64 11.94 31.71
CA TRP A 1144 -18.86 11.15 31.68
C TRP A 1144 -18.91 10.28 30.44
N ASN A 1145 -19.15 8.98 30.62
CA ASN A 1145 -19.13 7.95 29.58
C ASN A 1145 -20.53 7.41 29.21
N SER A 1146 -21.58 8.22 29.40
CA SER A 1146 -23.00 7.91 29.10
C SER A 1146 -23.57 6.59 29.64
N LEU A 1147 -22.91 5.93 30.60
CA LEU A 1147 -23.43 4.73 31.25
C LEU A 1147 -24.40 5.05 32.40
N LYS A 1148 -25.54 4.33 32.44
CA LYS A 1148 -26.43 4.21 33.60
C LYS A 1148 -26.53 2.72 33.97
N ASN A 1149 -26.12 2.36 35.20
CA ASN A 1149 -26.12 0.98 35.69
C ASN A 1149 -25.40 -0.03 34.75
N GLY A 1150 -24.27 0.38 34.15
CA GLY A 1150 -23.47 -0.46 33.25
C GLY A 1150 -24.03 -0.64 31.83
N LYS A 1151 -25.06 0.14 31.44
CA LYS A 1151 -25.58 0.18 30.06
C LYS A 1151 -25.52 1.60 29.51
N LEU A 1152 -25.23 1.73 28.22
CA LEU A 1152 -25.36 2.98 27.49
C LEU A 1152 -26.82 3.48 27.54
N ILE A 1153 -26.99 4.77 27.78
CA ILE A 1153 -28.28 5.45 27.64
C ILE A 1153 -28.57 5.76 26.15
N SER A 1154 -29.81 6.09 25.83
CA SER A 1154 -30.25 6.41 24.47
C SER A 1154 -29.63 7.71 23.94
N SER A 1155 -29.35 7.79 22.64
CA SER A 1155 -29.00 9.06 21.97
C SER A 1155 -30.05 10.14 22.24
N GLY A 1156 -29.62 11.40 22.25
CA GLY A 1156 -30.50 12.55 22.43
C GLY A 1156 -29.94 13.64 23.31
N ILE A 1157 -30.83 14.54 23.74
CA ILE A 1157 -30.49 15.73 24.52
C ILE A 1157 -30.48 15.40 26.02
N TYR A 1158 -29.39 15.76 26.68
CA TYR A 1158 -29.22 15.69 28.13
C TYR A 1158 -28.84 17.07 28.68
N PHE A 1159 -29.03 17.25 29.98
CA PHE A 1159 -28.58 18.43 30.71
C PHE A 1159 -27.67 18.00 31.85
N TYR A 1160 -26.58 18.71 32.08
CA TYR A 1160 -25.80 18.58 33.31
C TYR A 1160 -25.93 19.86 34.12
N SER A 1161 -26.03 19.71 35.44
CA SER A 1161 -26.22 20.79 36.40
C SER A 1161 -25.21 20.68 37.53
N ILE A 1162 -24.55 21.80 37.83
CA ILE A 1162 -23.69 21.96 39.00
C ILE A 1162 -24.45 22.72 40.09
N ASN A 1163 -24.23 22.32 41.33
CA ASN A 1163 -24.64 23.04 42.53
C ASN A 1163 -23.43 23.11 43.47
N ALA A 1164 -22.84 24.29 43.59
CA ALA A 1164 -21.67 24.56 44.42
C ALA A 1164 -22.04 25.51 45.57
N THR A 1165 -21.68 25.16 46.81
CA THR A 1165 -21.80 26.05 47.98
C THR A 1165 -20.40 26.34 48.53
N GLY A 1166 -19.94 27.58 48.39
CA GLY A 1166 -18.62 28.05 48.84
C GLY A 1166 -18.51 28.20 50.34
N ALA A 1167 -17.27 28.20 50.85
CA ALA A 1167 -16.95 28.30 52.27
C ALA A 1167 -17.44 29.62 52.93
N SER A 1168 -17.57 30.70 52.16
CA SER A 1168 -18.19 31.96 52.60
C SER A 1168 -19.73 31.92 52.65
N GLY A 1169 -20.35 30.85 52.16
CA GLY A 1169 -21.81 30.66 52.07
C GLY A 1169 -22.43 31.02 50.72
N ASN A 1170 -21.63 31.47 49.75
CA ASN A 1170 -22.07 31.70 48.37
C ASN A 1170 -22.61 30.43 47.73
N LYS A 1171 -23.61 30.57 46.84
CA LYS A 1171 -24.19 29.43 46.10
C LYS A 1171 -24.21 29.71 44.61
N PHE A 1172 -23.73 28.75 43.84
CA PHE A 1172 -23.76 28.75 42.38
C PHE A 1172 -24.52 27.53 41.89
N ILE A 1173 -25.55 27.76 41.08
CA ILE A 1173 -26.29 26.71 40.39
C ILE A 1173 -26.33 27.10 38.91
N SER A 1174 -25.85 26.20 38.05
CA SER A 1174 -25.81 26.40 36.60
C SER A 1174 -26.04 25.09 35.90
N ALA A 1175 -26.67 25.12 34.72
CA ALA A 1175 -26.91 23.93 33.91
C ALA A 1175 -26.67 24.22 32.43
N LYS A 1176 -26.20 23.21 31.70
CA LYS A 1176 -25.89 23.28 30.27
C LYS A 1176 -26.40 22.04 29.52
N LYS A 1177 -26.69 22.24 28.23
CA LYS A 1177 -27.21 21.23 27.30
C LYS A 1177 -26.05 20.44 26.69
N MET A 1178 -26.19 19.13 26.56
CA MET A 1178 -25.28 18.26 25.80
C MET A 1178 -26.07 17.28 24.93
N ILE A 1179 -25.45 16.80 23.84
CA ILE A 1179 -26.08 15.94 22.83
C ILE A 1179 -25.27 14.64 22.75
N LEU A 1180 -25.88 13.53 23.13
CA LEU A 1180 -25.30 12.19 22.96
C LEU A 1180 -25.69 11.63 21.58
N LEU A 1181 -24.70 11.30 20.77
CA LEU A 1181 -24.84 10.44 19.59
C LEU A 1181 -24.48 9.00 19.99
N LYS A 1182 -24.96 8.02 19.22
CA LYS A 1182 -24.66 6.60 19.40
C LYS A 1182 -24.19 6.05 18.07
#